data_AF-A0A3N4AID6-F1
#
_entry.id   AF-A0A3N4AID6-F1
#
_cell.length_a   1.000
_cell.length_b   1.000
_cell.length_c   1.000
_cell.angle_alpha   90.00
_cell.angle_beta   90.00
_cell.angle_gamma   90.00
#
_symmetry.space_group_name_H-M   'P 1'
#
loop_
_entity.id
_entity.type
_entity.pdbx_description
1 polymer ?
#
loop_
_entity_poly.entity_id
_entity_poly.type
_entity_poly.pdbx_seq_one_letter_code
_entity_poly.pdbx_strand_id
1 'polypeptide(L)'
;MLFIDPDVCIDCNACVSACPEGAIFPRSMVPDDQQNFITLNAEGAKTHPVIRQSLQTGQQSASPLANVSSRFAIIGSGPSGFYAAEALMKQLPGAQVDMFERLPTPFGLVRYGVAPDHPRIKSVTSSFERIAESERFRFFGNVQIGRDLSSAELRQHYHGVIYATGGSQSRPLNLPGADSGNIFGSSNFVGWYNGHPDEADLAPDLSGTTAVIIGIGNVALDIARLLVLPHAQLSKTDIADHALQALANSGVDEVCLLARRGPAQAAFTPKELEQLMAIPGLQLRVDAADLELDDATARQLEQPEFAEARQNLSLLREIAARPLSAGKRIRFMFYTSPAAFTAAGGQVTEVEVQRNELVRDEQGALVARPADQSSRLTASLVVHAIGYQGSAIDELPFDLGRGVMQHEQGRIQGHADSRDYVAGWIKRGASGVIGSNRQCATESVQRLLADLGNSLPERGGDISELLSARDVQSVSMADWQLLDQHEQTRGRIEGRVRSKVVKIADMLSVIRDARAHEEEQTRLPVKTHHRACTLCEAMCGVVIETQGEQILSIKGDKDDPHSEGHICPKGYALQDLHNDPDRLRTPLEKVNGEWLPIDWDSALDKVAAKLVDIQRRHGDDSIAGYWGNPSSHNLGLMMASGTLRKAIGTRNISSAASLDQMPHQLVSYLMFGHSQLFTIPDIDRTQYMLMLGANPAASNGSLMTAGDILKRLERIRERGGKVVLIDPRRTESARYVDQHLFIRPGTDAFFLLGLIRHVLDQGLTKPGRLRDLADDWTALEPLFDGVSLEQVSARCGIAVADIKRIAEDFAAAECAVCYGRMGVSTQSYGALNHWLMLVLNILTGNLDRPGGMMFTTPAFNKAQSRPMGSFNTYQSRARGLPEFDSYFPAVTIAEEMLTPGEGQVRGFVCVAGNPVLSTPNGRQMDEALDQLEFMVSIDFYLNETSRHADIILPPTGPLEHEQYDIVFNMLAVRNLARFSDPVFAAPEGTRCDWDIVQGLTARIMALKNPDAEPARKMPSPEQILDHGLKTGPYAEGFHEYNSGEPVKYDEPLSLDVLKRYPHGLDLGPMRESFPGYLFTADKNLHLTPPELVADLSRAMAELRGAEQGELMLIGRRDLRTNNSWMHNSERLVKGKDRCALLVHPSDAERLGLASGKQARIMSRTGELLVSVQVSEDIMPGVVCLPHGWGHDREGVSLRVAQSKPGINVNDITDDQVVDVLSGNAVLNGIPVSVVAA
;
A
#
# COMPACT_ATOMS: atom_id res chain seq x y z
N MET A 1 -31.15 14.34 7.85
CA MET A 1 -29.71 14.49 8.11
C MET A 1 -29.44 14.08 9.55
N LEU A 2 -28.30 13.45 9.80
CA LEU A 2 -27.80 13.20 11.15
C LEU A 2 -26.95 14.41 11.54
N PHE A 3 -27.35 15.15 12.57
CA PHE A 3 -26.56 16.24 13.12
C PHE A 3 -25.89 15.74 14.39
N ILE A 4 -24.57 15.79 14.43
CA ILE A 4 -23.79 15.44 15.63
C ILE A 4 -23.49 16.75 16.33
N ASP A 5 -24.12 16.98 17.49
CA ASP A 5 -23.83 18.16 18.29
C ASP A 5 -22.33 18.15 18.67
N PRO A 6 -21.50 19.06 18.14
CA PRO A 6 -20.07 19.07 18.39
C PRO A 6 -19.72 19.48 19.82
N ASP A 7 -20.69 20.01 20.58
CA ASP A 7 -20.50 20.39 21.98
C ASP A 7 -20.93 19.25 22.95
N VAL A 8 -21.61 18.21 22.45
CA VAL A 8 -22.04 17.03 23.22
C VAL A 8 -21.36 15.73 22.75
N CYS A 9 -20.77 15.73 21.54
CA CYS A 9 -20.02 14.61 20.99
C CYS A 9 -18.81 14.24 21.88
N ILE A 10 -18.63 12.94 22.13
CA ILE A 10 -17.51 12.39 22.92
C ILE A 10 -16.44 11.71 22.06
N ASP A 11 -16.49 11.91 20.73
CA ASP A 11 -15.56 11.36 19.74
C ASP A 11 -15.36 9.83 19.82
N CYS A 12 -16.41 9.09 20.21
CA CYS A 12 -16.35 7.63 20.35
C CYS A 12 -16.31 6.84 19.03
N ASN A 13 -16.40 7.52 17.88
CA ASN A 13 -16.43 6.95 16.52
C ASN A 13 -17.53 5.92 16.22
N ALA A 14 -18.49 5.70 17.12
CA ALA A 14 -19.58 4.73 16.91
C ALA A 14 -20.41 5.04 15.65
N CYS A 15 -20.60 6.33 15.35
CA CYS A 15 -21.32 6.82 14.18
C CYS A 15 -20.56 6.65 12.86
N VAL A 16 -19.23 6.54 12.87
CA VAL A 16 -18.38 6.44 11.67
C VAL A 16 -18.73 5.19 10.87
N SER A 17 -18.88 4.05 11.55
CA SER A 17 -19.26 2.77 10.91
C SER A 17 -20.65 2.78 10.27
N ALA A 18 -21.52 3.71 10.69
CA ALA A 18 -22.86 3.88 10.16
C ALA A 18 -22.90 4.87 8.98
N CYS A 19 -21.84 5.64 8.74
CA CYS A 19 -21.75 6.62 7.67
C CYS A 19 -21.36 5.95 6.34
N PRO A 20 -22.26 5.89 5.34
CA PRO A 20 -21.99 5.20 4.08
C PRO A 20 -20.99 5.92 3.16
N GLU A 21 -20.65 7.18 3.45
CA GLU A 21 -19.80 8.03 2.61
C GLU A 21 -18.57 8.58 3.35
N GLY A 22 -18.27 8.09 4.56
CA GLY A 22 -17.11 8.54 5.35
C GLY A 22 -17.15 10.02 5.76
N ALA A 23 -18.33 10.63 5.78
CA ALA A 23 -18.54 12.07 6.02
C ALA A 23 -18.56 12.48 7.50
N ILE A 24 -18.18 11.59 8.43
CA ILE A 24 -18.17 11.87 9.86
C ILE A 24 -16.72 11.95 10.34
N PHE A 25 -16.34 13.14 10.80
CA PHE A 25 -15.03 13.42 11.38
C PHE A 25 -15.21 13.77 12.86
N PRO A 26 -14.29 13.34 13.74
CA PRO A 26 -14.07 14.00 15.02
C PRO A 26 -13.84 15.49 14.81
N ARG A 27 -14.30 16.34 15.73
CA ARG A 27 -14.27 17.82 15.57
C ARG A 27 -12.89 18.36 15.19
N SER A 28 -11.84 17.77 15.77
CA SER A 28 -10.43 18.13 15.52
C SER A 28 -9.88 17.68 14.17
N MET A 29 -10.55 16.77 13.48
CA MET A 29 -10.15 16.20 12.19
C MET A 29 -11.10 16.59 11.06
N VAL A 30 -12.00 17.54 11.29
CA VAL A 30 -12.81 18.13 10.22
C VAL A 30 -11.85 18.85 9.28
N PRO A 31 -11.82 18.51 7.97
CA PRO A 31 -10.97 19.18 7.00
C PRO A 31 -11.18 20.70 6.97
N ASP A 32 -10.13 21.46 6.63
CA ASP A 32 -10.17 22.94 6.63
C ASP A 32 -11.29 23.50 5.73
N ASP A 33 -11.55 22.83 4.60
CA ASP A 33 -12.63 23.19 3.66
C ASP A 33 -14.05 22.91 4.20
N GLN A 34 -14.17 22.24 5.36
CA GLN A 34 -15.42 21.79 5.96
C GLN A 34 -15.66 22.31 7.38
N GLN A 35 -14.81 23.21 7.89
CA GLN A 35 -14.94 23.78 9.23
C GLN A 35 -16.30 24.43 9.48
N ASN A 36 -16.92 25.01 8.45
CA ASN A 36 -18.25 25.62 8.53
C ASN A 36 -19.36 24.61 8.93
N PHE A 37 -19.18 23.31 8.64
CA PHE A 37 -20.14 22.27 9.03
C PHE A 37 -20.19 22.01 10.53
N ILE A 38 -19.18 22.42 11.30
CA ILE A 38 -19.21 22.34 12.77
C ILE A 38 -20.35 23.20 13.30
N THR A 39 -20.45 24.45 12.85
CA THR A 39 -21.50 25.39 13.26
C THR A 39 -22.88 24.92 12.80
N LEU A 40 -23.00 24.44 11.56
CA LEU A 40 -24.26 23.87 11.04
C LEU A 40 -24.72 22.66 11.84
N ASN A 41 -23.78 21.78 12.24
CA ASN A 41 -24.08 20.65 13.09
C ASN A 41 -24.53 21.07 14.49
N ALA A 42 -23.90 22.08 15.08
CA ALA A 42 -24.29 22.64 16.37
C ALA A 42 -25.69 23.30 16.34
N GLU A 43 -26.04 23.97 15.25
CA GLU A 43 -27.37 24.56 15.07
C GLU A 43 -28.44 23.49 14.82
N GLY A 44 -28.18 22.57 13.88
CA GLY A 44 -29.12 21.52 13.51
C GLY A 44 -29.39 20.52 14.64
N ALA A 45 -28.38 20.17 15.44
CA ALA A 45 -28.57 19.22 16.54
C ALA A 45 -29.52 19.74 17.65
N LYS A 46 -29.70 21.06 17.78
CA LYS A 46 -30.60 21.67 18.77
C LYS A 46 -32.08 21.52 18.43
N THR A 47 -32.40 21.35 17.15
CA THR A 47 -33.78 21.31 16.65
C THR A 47 -34.22 19.93 16.18
N HIS A 48 -33.28 19.00 16.03
CA HIS A 48 -33.57 17.61 15.73
C HIS A 48 -33.62 16.74 16.99
N PRO A 49 -34.49 15.72 17.03
CA PRO A 49 -34.62 14.85 18.20
C PRO A 49 -33.30 14.14 18.54
N VAL A 50 -32.86 14.28 19.79
CA VAL A 50 -31.65 13.64 20.32
C VAL A 50 -31.81 12.12 20.34
N ILE A 51 -30.85 11.38 19.78
CA ILE A 51 -30.79 9.92 19.87
C ILE A 51 -30.38 9.54 21.30
N ARG A 52 -31.36 9.38 22.20
CA ARG A 52 -31.15 9.11 23.64
C ARG A 52 -30.94 7.64 23.97
N GLN A 53 -31.23 6.76 23.03
CA GLN A 53 -31.01 5.32 23.11
C GLN A 53 -30.55 4.87 21.74
N SER A 54 -29.54 4.00 21.69
CA SER A 54 -29.47 3.04 20.60
C SER A 54 -30.85 2.38 20.59
N LEU A 55 -31.54 2.39 19.45
CA LEU A 55 -32.47 1.31 19.20
C LEU A 55 -31.58 0.05 19.18
N GLN A 56 -31.29 -0.49 20.38
CA GLN A 56 -31.47 -1.90 20.57
C GLN A 56 -32.89 -2.09 20.05
N THR A 57 -32.99 -2.50 18.80
CA THR A 57 -34.07 -3.36 18.33
C THR A 57 -34.06 -4.49 19.34
N GLY A 58 -34.75 -4.24 20.45
CA GLY A 58 -34.49 -4.91 21.72
C GLY A 58 -34.67 -6.37 21.45
N GLN A 59 -33.61 -7.18 21.67
CA GLN A 59 -33.58 -8.62 21.43
C GLN A 59 -34.80 -9.04 20.63
N GLN A 60 -34.87 -8.70 19.33
CA GLN A 60 -35.97 -9.19 18.53
C GLN A 60 -35.83 -10.69 18.69
N SER A 61 -36.84 -11.30 19.32
CA SER A 61 -36.91 -12.75 19.48
C SER A 61 -36.43 -13.32 18.16
N ALA A 62 -35.33 -14.07 18.18
CA ALA A 62 -34.74 -14.60 16.96
C ALA A 62 -35.92 -15.11 16.12
N SER A 63 -36.09 -14.54 14.92
CA SER A 63 -37.24 -14.90 14.09
C SER A 63 -37.33 -16.41 14.11
N PRO A 64 -38.51 -17.03 14.30
CA PRO A 64 -38.62 -18.48 14.22
C PRO A 64 -38.09 -19.02 12.87
N LEU A 65 -37.93 -18.14 11.87
CA LEU A 65 -37.31 -18.40 10.57
C LEU A 65 -35.78 -18.17 10.51
N ALA A 66 -35.13 -17.71 11.58
CA ALA A 66 -33.72 -17.29 11.58
C ALA A 66 -32.75 -18.41 11.15
N ASN A 67 -33.08 -19.65 11.49
CA ASN A 67 -32.34 -20.85 11.11
C ASN A 67 -33.01 -21.65 9.98
N VAL A 68 -34.12 -21.15 9.41
CA VAL A 68 -34.81 -21.81 8.31
C VAL A 68 -34.21 -21.30 7.00
N SER A 69 -33.81 -22.22 6.13
CA SER A 69 -33.30 -21.87 4.80
C SER A 69 -34.38 -21.11 4.03
N SER A 70 -34.09 -19.85 3.71
CA SER A 70 -34.99 -18.98 2.95
C SER A 70 -34.24 -18.36 1.78
N ARG A 71 -34.99 -17.96 0.76
CA ARG A 71 -34.45 -17.40 -0.49
C ARG A 71 -35.33 -16.24 -0.96
N PHE A 72 -34.71 -15.10 -1.26
CA PHE A 72 -35.37 -13.86 -1.65
C PHE A 72 -34.78 -13.30 -2.95
N ALA A 73 -35.62 -12.67 -3.75
CA ALA A 73 -35.19 -11.96 -4.96
C ALA A 73 -35.19 -10.45 -4.71
N ILE A 74 -34.19 -9.75 -5.24
CA ILE A 74 -34.12 -8.30 -5.25
C ILE A 74 -33.91 -7.82 -6.69
N ILE A 75 -34.79 -6.96 -7.19
CA ILE A 75 -34.76 -6.48 -8.57
C ILE A 75 -34.20 -5.07 -8.60
N GLY A 76 -32.98 -4.91 -9.12
CA GLY A 76 -32.24 -3.66 -9.18
C GLY A 76 -31.02 -3.67 -8.26
N SER A 77 -29.84 -3.40 -8.83
CA SER A 77 -28.54 -3.47 -8.13
C SER A 77 -28.04 -2.13 -7.61
N GLY A 78 -28.91 -1.11 -7.55
CA GLY A 78 -28.57 0.18 -6.94
C GLY A 78 -28.44 0.11 -5.40
N PRO A 79 -28.13 1.24 -4.74
CA PRO A 79 -28.00 1.30 -3.29
C PRO A 79 -29.17 0.70 -2.51
N SER A 80 -30.41 0.94 -2.96
CA SER A 80 -31.61 0.40 -2.33
C SER A 80 -31.65 -1.14 -2.32
N GLY A 81 -31.16 -1.77 -3.40
CA GLY A 81 -31.11 -3.22 -3.52
C GLY A 81 -30.06 -3.80 -2.57
N PHE A 82 -28.85 -3.25 -2.54
CA PHE A 82 -27.79 -3.70 -1.63
C PHE A 82 -28.14 -3.49 -0.16
N TYR A 83 -28.79 -2.38 0.20
CA TYR A 83 -29.28 -2.17 1.56
C TYR A 83 -30.41 -3.14 1.93
N ALA A 84 -31.26 -3.53 0.99
CA ALA A 84 -32.27 -4.56 1.22
C ALA A 84 -31.63 -5.94 1.42
N ALA A 85 -30.60 -6.28 0.64
CA ALA A 85 -29.82 -7.52 0.80
C ALA A 85 -29.15 -7.58 2.18
N GLU A 86 -28.48 -6.48 2.58
CA GLU A 86 -27.86 -6.36 3.90
C GLU A 86 -28.88 -6.52 5.03
N ALA A 87 -30.03 -5.85 4.92
CA ALA A 87 -31.09 -5.90 5.92
C ALA A 87 -31.70 -7.32 6.05
N LEU A 88 -31.91 -8.03 4.94
CA LEU A 88 -32.37 -9.42 4.92
C LEU A 88 -31.35 -10.34 5.59
N MET A 89 -30.09 -10.30 5.17
CA MET A 89 -29.05 -11.19 5.70
C MET A 89 -28.70 -10.94 7.18
N LYS A 90 -28.92 -9.72 7.68
CA LYS A 90 -28.78 -9.39 9.11
C LYS A 90 -29.95 -9.89 9.95
N GLN A 91 -31.19 -9.77 9.45
CA GLN A 91 -32.40 -10.15 10.20
C GLN A 91 -32.72 -11.65 10.06
N LEU A 92 -32.28 -12.29 8.97
CA LEU A 92 -32.41 -13.73 8.71
C LEU A 92 -31.04 -14.33 8.37
N PRO A 93 -30.31 -14.89 9.36
CA PRO A 93 -29.01 -15.52 9.12
C PRO A 93 -29.04 -16.64 8.06
N GLY A 94 -30.14 -17.40 7.97
CA GLY A 94 -30.36 -18.45 6.97
C GLY A 94 -30.85 -17.98 5.58
N ALA A 95 -31.00 -16.67 5.34
CA ALA A 95 -31.49 -16.15 4.06
C ALA A 95 -30.41 -16.15 2.97
N GLN A 96 -30.78 -16.62 1.79
CA GLN A 96 -30.05 -16.46 0.54
C GLN A 96 -30.72 -15.38 -0.31
N VAL A 97 -29.93 -14.53 -0.95
CA VAL A 97 -30.42 -13.38 -1.71
C VAL A 97 -29.92 -13.48 -3.14
N ASP A 98 -30.84 -13.49 -4.09
CA ASP A 98 -30.54 -13.38 -5.51
C ASP A 98 -30.91 -11.98 -6.00
N MET A 99 -29.95 -11.25 -6.54
CA MET A 99 -30.13 -9.90 -7.04
C MET A 99 -30.10 -9.89 -8.56
N PHE A 100 -31.12 -9.31 -9.18
CA PHE A 100 -31.27 -9.23 -10.63
C PHE A 100 -31.04 -7.81 -11.12
N GLU A 101 -30.28 -7.67 -12.19
CA GLU A 101 -30.01 -6.40 -12.85
C GLU A 101 -30.15 -6.54 -14.36
N ARG A 102 -30.79 -5.54 -14.98
CA ARG A 102 -31.00 -5.51 -16.43
C ARG A 102 -29.68 -5.37 -17.19
N LEU A 103 -28.72 -4.65 -16.63
CA LEU A 103 -27.41 -4.46 -17.22
C LEU A 103 -26.42 -5.54 -16.76
N PRO A 104 -25.36 -5.83 -17.56
CA PRO A 104 -24.24 -6.65 -17.11
C PRO A 104 -23.54 -6.13 -15.84
N THR A 105 -23.64 -4.83 -15.57
CA THR A 105 -22.88 -4.12 -14.54
C THR A 105 -23.75 -3.80 -13.31
N PRO A 106 -23.25 -3.98 -12.08
CA PRO A 106 -23.98 -3.68 -10.86
C PRO A 106 -23.87 -2.20 -10.44
N PHE A 107 -24.41 -1.89 -9.26
CA PHE A 107 -24.32 -0.62 -8.51
C PHE A 107 -25.23 0.52 -8.99
N GLY A 108 -25.93 0.35 -10.12
CA GLY A 108 -26.98 1.24 -10.60
C GLY A 108 -26.62 2.73 -10.49
N LEU A 109 -27.33 3.45 -9.60
CA LEU A 109 -27.14 4.88 -9.34
C LEU A 109 -25.67 5.29 -9.15
N VAL A 110 -24.87 4.50 -8.44
CA VAL A 110 -23.48 4.88 -8.12
C VAL A 110 -22.60 4.85 -9.37
N ARG A 111 -22.87 3.91 -10.28
CA ARG A 111 -22.15 3.77 -11.56
C ARG A 111 -22.66 4.75 -12.62
N TYR A 112 -23.98 4.93 -12.71
CA TYR A 112 -24.62 5.60 -13.85
C TYR A 112 -25.31 6.93 -13.53
N GLY A 113 -25.51 7.27 -12.27
CA GLY A 113 -26.21 8.49 -11.86
C GLY A 113 -25.40 9.49 -11.05
N VAL A 114 -24.27 9.08 -10.46
CA VAL A 114 -23.34 9.98 -9.78
C VAL A 114 -22.33 10.53 -10.78
N ALA A 115 -22.10 11.85 -10.75
CA ALA A 115 -21.19 12.52 -11.68
C ALA A 115 -19.74 11.95 -11.62
N PRO A 116 -19.00 11.90 -12.74
CA PRO A 116 -17.67 11.30 -12.77
C PRO A 116 -16.61 11.92 -11.86
N ASP A 117 -16.73 13.22 -11.60
CA ASP A 117 -15.81 13.97 -10.75
C ASP A 117 -16.15 13.88 -9.25
N HIS A 118 -17.04 12.96 -8.87
CA HIS A 118 -17.44 12.69 -7.49
C HIS A 118 -16.90 11.35 -6.94
N PRO A 119 -15.57 11.11 -6.93
CA PRO A 119 -15.00 9.82 -6.57
C PRO A 119 -15.30 9.42 -5.11
N ARG A 120 -15.43 10.40 -4.19
CA ARG A 120 -15.75 10.14 -2.78
C ARG A 120 -17.13 9.51 -2.60
N ILE A 121 -18.15 9.98 -3.33
CA ILE A 121 -19.51 9.39 -3.27
C ILE A 121 -19.47 7.96 -3.82
N LYS A 122 -18.66 7.72 -4.86
CA LYS A 122 -18.50 6.39 -5.47
C LYS A 122 -17.83 5.37 -4.55
N SER A 123 -17.16 5.79 -3.47
CA SER A 123 -16.52 4.90 -2.49
C SER A 123 -17.49 3.97 -1.73
N VAL A 124 -18.78 4.30 -1.71
CA VAL A 124 -19.83 3.45 -1.09
C VAL A 124 -19.90 2.04 -1.71
N THR A 125 -19.42 1.89 -2.96
CA THR A 125 -19.31 0.60 -3.66
C THR A 125 -18.54 -0.45 -2.86
N SER A 126 -17.49 -0.05 -2.14
CA SER A 126 -16.71 -0.94 -1.25
C SER A 126 -17.57 -1.65 -0.18
N SER A 127 -18.63 -0.99 0.29
CA SER A 127 -19.57 -1.61 1.23
C SER A 127 -20.52 -2.58 0.54
N PHE A 128 -20.87 -2.35 -0.72
CA PHE A 128 -21.71 -3.24 -1.52
C PHE A 128 -20.95 -4.48 -1.99
N GLU A 129 -19.68 -4.33 -2.35
CA GLU A 129 -18.78 -5.45 -2.69
C GLU A 129 -18.66 -6.43 -1.53
N ARG A 130 -18.43 -5.95 -0.31
CA ARG A 130 -18.41 -6.79 0.90
C ARG A 130 -19.73 -7.51 1.19
N ILE A 131 -20.86 -6.94 0.75
CA ILE A 131 -22.16 -7.63 0.82
C ILE A 131 -22.21 -8.74 -0.24
N ALA A 132 -21.70 -8.48 -1.44
CA ALA A 132 -21.67 -9.43 -2.56
C ALA A 132 -20.69 -10.59 -2.37
N GLU A 133 -19.64 -10.42 -1.56
CA GLU A 133 -18.66 -11.47 -1.20
C GLU A 133 -19.25 -12.60 -0.33
N SER A 134 -20.43 -12.39 0.24
CA SER A 134 -21.10 -13.41 1.05
C SER A 134 -21.55 -14.59 0.19
N GLU A 135 -21.24 -15.83 0.61
CA GLU A 135 -21.73 -17.07 -0.04
C GLU A 135 -23.27 -17.17 -0.11
N ARG A 136 -23.97 -16.33 0.67
CA ARG A 136 -25.44 -16.23 0.70
C ARG A 136 -26.00 -15.28 -0.36
N PHE A 137 -25.17 -14.64 -1.19
CA PHE A 137 -25.57 -13.68 -2.20
C PHE A 137 -25.23 -14.19 -3.61
N ARG A 138 -26.17 -14.05 -4.55
CA ARG A 138 -25.92 -14.29 -5.99
C ARG A 138 -26.38 -13.09 -6.80
N PHE A 139 -25.59 -12.72 -7.81
CA PHE A 139 -25.91 -11.67 -8.75
C PHE A 139 -26.26 -12.26 -10.12
N PHE A 140 -27.33 -11.75 -10.73
CA PHE A 140 -27.81 -12.08 -12.07
C PHE A 140 -27.97 -10.79 -12.88
N GLY A 141 -26.86 -10.28 -13.41
CA GLY A 141 -26.81 -9.18 -14.36
C GLY A 141 -27.23 -9.61 -15.76
N ASN A 142 -27.53 -8.64 -16.62
CA ASN A 142 -28.08 -8.84 -17.96
C ASN A 142 -29.41 -9.63 -17.97
N VAL A 143 -30.20 -9.53 -16.89
CA VAL A 143 -31.51 -10.18 -16.74
C VAL A 143 -32.57 -9.11 -16.45
N GLN A 144 -33.49 -8.92 -17.39
CA GLN A 144 -34.56 -7.95 -17.31
C GLN A 144 -35.88 -8.61 -16.93
N ILE A 145 -36.44 -8.22 -15.79
CA ILE A 145 -37.78 -8.64 -15.36
C ILE A 145 -38.84 -7.98 -16.24
N GLY A 146 -39.80 -8.79 -16.71
CA GLY A 146 -40.79 -8.44 -17.74
C GLY A 146 -40.39 -8.91 -19.14
N ARG A 147 -39.09 -9.11 -19.41
CA ARG A 147 -38.59 -9.63 -20.70
C ARG A 147 -38.13 -11.08 -20.58
N ASP A 148 -37.18 -11.33 -19.67
CA ASP A 148 -36.51 -12.63 -19.54
C ASP A 148 -37.21 -13.53 -18.49
N LEU A 149 -37.72 -12.90 -17.42
CA LEU A 149 -38.48 -13.54 -16.33
C LEU A 149 -39.71 -12.69 -16.01
N SER A 150 -40.84 -13.33 -15.72
CA SER A 150 -42.07 -12.63 -15.28
C SER A 150 -42.09 -12.40 -13.77
N SER A 151 -42.93 -11.46 -13.31
CA SER A 151 -43.15 -11.26 -11.88
C SER A 151 -43.74 -12.52 -11.21
N ALA A 152 -44.60 -13.24 -11.94
CA ALA A 152 -45.21 -14.48 -11.48
C ALA A 152 -44.18 -15.60 -11.27
N GLU A 153 -43.20 -15.72 -12.16
CA GLU A 153 -42.12 -16.71 -12.05
C GLU A 153 -41.25 -16.42 -10.82
N LEU A 154 -40.91 -15.16 -10.58
CA LEU A 154 -40.17 -14.80 -9.36
C LEU A 154 -40.94 -15.22 -8.09
N ARG A 155 -42.26 -15.00 -8.03
CA ARG A 155 -43.08 -15.45 -6.90
C ARG A 155 -43.11 -16.98 -6.75
N GLN A 156 -42.96 -17.73 -7.83
CA GLN A 156 -42.90 -19.20 -7.75
C GLN A 156 -41.57 -19.69 -7.18
N HIS A 157 -40.46 -18.99 -7.44
CA HIS A 157 -39.11 -19.44 -7.06
C HIS A 157 -38.57 -18.81 -5.76
N TYR A 158 -39.20 -17.74 -5.26
CA TYR A 158 -38.74 -16.99 -4.10
C TYR A 158 -39.80 -16.85 -3.00
N HIS A 159 -39.36 -16.77 -1.76
CA HIS A 159 -40.25 -16.57 -0.61
C HIS A 159 -40.74 -15.12 -0.50
N GLY A 160 -40.01 -14.18 -1.12
CA GLY A 160 -40.40 -12.78 -1.27
C GLY A 160 -39.53 -12.10 -2.32
N VAL A 161 -40.11 -11.10 -2.99
CA VAL A 161 -39.47 -10.34 -4.08
C VAL A 161 -39.48 -8.86 -3.71
N ILE A 162 -38.32 -8.21 -3.74
CA ILE A 162 -38.18 -6.77 -3.47
C ILE A 162 -37.78 -6.04 -4.75
N TYR A 163 -38.64 -5.16 -5.23
CA TYR A 163 -38.38 -4.28 -6.36
C TYR A 163 -37.68 -3.00 -5.89
N ALA A 164 -36.48 -2.77 -6.40
CA ALA A 164 -35.56 -1.70 -6.04
C ALA A 164 -34.97 -0.99 -7.28
N THR A 165 -35.69 -1.00 -8.42
CA THR A 165 -35.26 -0.52 -9.75
C THR A 165 -34.99 0.99 -9.84
N GLY A 166 -35.32 1.77 -8.81
CA GLY A 166 -35.01 3.19 -8.73
C GLY A 166 -35.85 4.08 -9.66
N GLY A 167 -35.36 5.29 -9.93
CA GLY A 167 -35.95 6.23 -10.90
C GLY A 167 -35.07 6.33 -12.13
N SER A 168 -35.48 5.69 -13.22
CA SER A 168 -34.70 5.50 -14.45
C SER A 168 -35.03 6.51 -15.55
N GLN A 169 -36.08 7.33 -15.39
CA GLN A 169 -36.55 8.24 -16.43
C GLN A 169 -36.74 9.66 -15.89
N SER A 170 -36.40 10.68 -16.68
CA SER A 170 -36.82 12.05 -16.42
C SER A 170 -38.32 12.22 -16.58
N ARG A 171 -38.92 13.08 -15.74
CA ARG A 171 -40.31 13.50 -15.94
C ARG A 171 -40.46 14.26 -17.27
N PRO A 172 -41.52 14.01 -18.05
CA PRO A 172 -41.70 14.65 -19.35
C PRO A 172 -41.90 16.15 -19.22
N LEU A 173 -41.35 16.90 -20.17
CA LEU A 173 -41.51 18.34 -20.28
C LEU A 173 -42.66 18.66 -21.26
N ASN A 174 -43.85 18.92 -20.72
CA ASN A 174 -45.06 19.15 -21.54
C ASN A 174 -45.20 20.64 -21.91
N LEU A 175 -44.32 21.14 -22.78
CA LEU A 175 -44.36 22.52 -23.29
C LEU A 175 -44.32 22.54 -24.82
N PRO A 176 -44.88 23.57 -25.48
CA PRO A 176 -44.78 23.73 -26.93
C PRO A 176 -43.32 23.70 -27.41
N GLY A 177 -43.01 22.83 -28.37
CA GLY A 177 -41.67 22.67 -28.95
C GLY A 177 -40.69 21.84 -28.12
N ALA A 178 -41.11 21.25 -26.99
CA ALA A 178 -40.24 20.42 -26.15
C ALA A 178 -39.82 19.08 -26.79
N ASP A 179 -40.39 18.75 -27.95
CA ASP A 179 -40.03 17.62 -28.82
C ASP A 179 -38.97 17.97 -29.89
N SER A 180 -38.48 19.21 -29.88
CA SER A 180 -37.38 19.64 -30.76
C SER A 180 -36.07 18.90 -30.46
N GLY A 181 -35.17 18.85 -31.44
CA GLY A 181 -33.83 18.29 -31.28
C GLY A 181 -32.98 19.08 -30.26
N ASN A 182 -32.02 18.36 -29.65
CA ASN A 182 -31.09 18.84 -28.62
C ASN A 182 -31.76 19.37 -27.34
N ILE A 183 -32.98 18.88 -27.03
CA ILE A 183 -33.56 18.97 -25.69
C ILE A 183 -33.63 17.58 -25.06
N PHE A 184 -33.06 17.43 -23.86
CA PHE A 184 -32.93 16.12 -23.21
C PHE A 184 -33.41 16.15 -21.76
N GLY A 185 -33.91 15.00 -21.29
CA GLY A 185 -34.08 14.77 -19.87
C GLY A 185 -32.74 14.63 -19.16
N SER A 186 -32.66 15.08 -17.91
CA SER A 186 -31.46 14.88 -17.09
C SER A 186 -31.06 13.41 -16.93
N SER A 187 -31.98 12.43 -17.01
CA SER A 187 -31.61 11.00 -16.90
C SER A 187 -30.81 10.57 -18.13
N ASN A 188 -31.22 11.05 -19.31
CA ASN A 188 -30.57 10.75 -20.57
C ASN A 188 -29.17 11.38 -20.59
N PHE A 189 -29.09 12.68 -20.28
CA PHE A 189 -27.81 13.40 -20.31
C PHE A 189 -26.81 12.89 -19.26
N VAL A 190 -27.30 12.56 -18.05
CA VAL A 190 -26.47 11.95 -16.99
C VAL A 190 -26.04 10.54 -17.37
N GLY A 191 -26.95 9.74 -17.92
CA GLY A 191 -26.65 8.42 -18.44
C GLY A 191 -25.57 8.48 -19.53
N TRP A 192 -25.68 9.42 -20.46
CA TRP A 192 -24.72 9.64 -21.54
C TRP A 192 -23.30 9.87 -21.01
N TYR A 193 -23.08 10.89 -20.17
CA TYR A 193 -21.71 11.15 -19.69
C TYR A 193 -21.17 10.04 -18.77
N ASN A 194 -22.04 9.30 -18.08
CA ASN A 194 -21.63 8.16 -17.26
C ASN A 194 -21.46 6.85 -18.03
N GLY A 195 -21.82 6.82 -19.32
CA GLY A 195 -21.72 5.64 -20.17
C GLY A 195 -22.79 4.58 -19.90
N HIS A 196 -24.00 5.00 -19.53
CA HIS A 196 -25.15 4.13 -19.42
C HIS A 196 -25.51 3.58 -20.82
N PRO A 197 -25.67 2.25 -21.01
CA PRO A 197 -25.83 1.68 -22.35
C PRO A 197 -27.00 2.22 -23.17
N ASP A 198 -28.14 2.51 -22.53
CA ASP A 198 -29.31 3.08 -23.23
C ASP A 198 -29.08 4.51 -23.75
N GLU A 199 -28.09 5.23 -23.21
CA GLU A 199 -27.89 6.65 -23.46
C GLU A 199 -26.53 6.94 -24.11
N ALA A 200 -25.72 5.90 -24.36
CA ALA A 200 -24.37 6.03 -24.93
C ALA A 200 -24.36 6.70 -26.31
N ASP A 201 -25.45 6.51 -27.07
CA ASP A 201 -25.61 7.06 -28.43
C ASP A 201 -26.42 8.37 -28.44
N LEU A 202 -26.68 9.01 -27.28
CA LEU A 202 -27.47 10.25 -27.18
C LEU A 202 -26.95 11.39 -28.09
N ALA A 203 -25.62 11.45 -28.27
CA ALA A 203 -24.90 12.36 -29.17
C ALA A 203 -25.41 13.83 -29.12
N PRO A 204 -25.41 14.48 -27.94
CA PRO A 204 -25.82 15.88 -27.83
C PRO A 204 -24.93 16.79 -28.68
N ASP A 205 -25.52 17.76 -29.37
CA ASP A 205 -24.77 18.78 -30.10
C ASP A 205 -24.28 19.84 -29.12
N LEU A 206 -22.97 19.88 -28.90
CA LEU A 206 -22.29 20.81 -28.00
C LEU A 206 -21.57 21.93 -28.75
N SER A 207 -21.78 22.09 -30.06
CA SER A 207 -21.07 23.08 -30.88
C SER A 207 -21.52 24.53 -30.65
N GLY A 208 -22.73 24.71 -30.11
CA GLY A 208 -23.26 26.04 -29.80
C GLY A 208 -22.78 26.61 -28.46
N THR A 209 -23.01 27.90 -28.24
CA THR A 209 -22.39 28.66 -27.15
C THR A 209 -23.15 28.64 -25.84
N THR A 210 -24.45 28.35 -25.85
CA THR A 210 -25.33 28.52 -24.68
C THR A 210 -26.17 27.27 -24.42
N ALA A 211 -26.03 26.71 -23.22
CA ALA A 211 -26.87 25.62 -22.72
C ALA A 211 -27.88 26.15 -21.69
N VAL A 212 -29.13 25.69 -21.75
CA VAL A 212 -30.17 26.01 -20.76
C VAL A 212 -30.52 24.76 -19.96
N ILE A 213 -30.40 24.84 -18.64
CA ILE A 213 -30.77 23.75 -17.75
C ILE A 213 -32.01 24.16 -16.96
N ILE A 214 -33.09 23.39 -17.08
CA ILE A 214 -34.36 23.65 -16.39
C ILE A 214 -34.36 22.85 -15.09
N GLY A 215 -34.09 23.52 -13.97
CA GLY A 215 -33.94 22.89 -12.67
C GLY A 215 -32.85 23.54 -11.82
N ILE A 216 -32.93 23.33 -10.50
CA ILE A 216 -32.05 23.99 -9.53
C ILE A 216 -31.74 23.08 -8.32
N GLY A 217 -31.51 21.79 -8.61
CA GLY A 217 -31.06 20.78 -7.63
C GLY A 217 -29.65 20.27 -7.95
N ASN A 218 -29.11 19.35 -7.15
CA ASN A 218 -27.75 18.82 -7.30
C ASN A 218 -27.47 18.31 -8.73
N VAL A 219 -28.38 17.50 -9.31
CA VAL A 219 -28.25 17.01 -10.69
C VAL A 219 -28.13 18.14 -11.72
N ALA A 220 -28.86 19.24 -11.53
CA ALA A 220 -28.79 20.39 -12.43
C ALA A 220 -27.41 21.08 -12.34
N LEU A 221 -26.88 21.21 -11.12
CA LEU A 221 -25.55 21.75 -10.87
C LEU A 221 -24.46 20.82 -11.42
N ASP A 222 -24.60 19.50 -11.28
CA ASP A 222 -23.67 18.51 -11.84
C ASP A 222 -23.57 18.61 -13.36
N ILE A 223 -24.70 18.72 -14.04
CA ILE A 223 -24.75 18.89 -15.50
C ILE A 223 -24.11 20.23 -15.88
N ALA A 224 -24.45 21.32 -15.17
CA ALA A 224 -23.87 22.63 -15.43
C ALA A 224 -22.34 22.61 -15.26
N ARG A 225 -21.87 21.93 -14.22
CA ARG A 225 -20.46 21.77 -13.88
C ARG A 225 -19.70 20.99 -14.95
N LEU A 226 -20.22 19.83 -15.38
CA LEU A 226 -19.57 19.01 -16.41
C LEU A 226 -19.48 19.72 -17.77
N LEU A 227 -20.44 20.59 -18.11
CA LEU A 227 -20.40 21.39 -19.35
C LEU A 227 -19.30 22.47 -19.34
N VAL A 228 -18.86 22.92 -18.16
CA VAL A 228 -17.87 24.00 -18.02
C VAL A 228 -16.51 23.56 -17.49
N LEU A 229 -16.41 22.34 -16.96
CA LEU A 229 -15.15 21.82 -16.42
C LEU A 229 -14.06 21.70 -17.51
N PRO A 230 -12.80 22.03 -17.19
CA PRO A 230 -11.70 21.86 -18.13
C PRO A 230 -11.47 20.39 -18.50
N HIS A 231 -11.10 20.14 -19.76
CA HIS A 231 -10.80 18.79 -20.25
C HIS A 231 -9.77 18.04 -19.38
N ALA A 232 -8.71 18.72 -18.95
CA ALA A 232 -7.65 18.13 -18.12
C ALA A 232 -8.14 17.64 -16.74
N GLN A 233 -9.26 18.16 -16.23
CA GLN A 233 -9.87 17.65 -15.00
C GLN A 233 -10.80 16.48 -15.31
N LEU A 234 -11.61 16.59 -16.38
CA LEU A 234 -12.52 15.53 -16.79
C LEU A 234 -11.79 14.25 -17.22
N SER A 235 -10.64 14.38 -17.89
CA SER A 235 -9.85 13.24 -18.41
C SER A 235 -9.35 12.28 -17.33
N LYS A 236 -9.26 12.74 -16.08
CA LYS A 236 -8.82 11.93 -14.93
C LYS A 236 -9.97 11.18 -14.24
N THR A 237 -11.21 11.49 -14.59
CA THR A 237 -12.42 10.91 -13.99
C THR A 237 -12.82 9.59 -14.67
N ASP A 238 -13.88 8.94 -14.18
CA ASP A 238 -14.48 7.76 -14.84
C ASP A 238 -15.55 8.11 -15.90
N ILE A 239 -15.48 9.31 -16.48
CA ILE A 239 -16.37 9.76 -17.54
C ILE A 239 -16.24 8.86 -18.79
N ALA A 240 -17.34 8.65 -19.51
CA ALA A 240 -17.34 7.83 -20.72
C ALA A 240 -16.61 8.52 -21.88
N ASP A 241 -15.88 7.73 -22.68
CA ASP A 241 -14.93 8.23 -23.69
C ASP A 241 -15.60 9.12 -24.74
N HIS A 242 -16.76 8.69 -25.22
CA HIS A 242 -17.54 9.44 -26.20
C HIS A 242 -18.00 10.80 -25.63
N ALA A 243 -18.35 10.86 -24.35
CA ALA A 243 -18.77 12.09 -23.70
C ALA A 243 -17.59 13.01 -23.38
N LEU A 244 -16.45 12.44 -22.94
CA LEU A 244 -15.21 13.19 -22.75
C LEU A 244 -14.77 13.85 -24.06
N GLN A 245 -14.80 13.11 -25.17
CA GLN A 245 -14.43 13.62 -26.49
C GLN A 245 -15.39 14.72 -26.98
N ALA A 246 -16.69 14.56 -26.75
CA ALA A 246 -17.69 15.58 -27.09
C ALA A 246 -17.51 16.86 -26.25
N LEU A 247 -17.28 16.71 -24.93
CA LEU A 247 -17.06 17.84 -24.02
C LEU A 247 -15.73 18.56 -24.29
N ALA A 248 -14.68 17.84 -24.70
CA ALA A 248 -13.41 18.43 -25.12
C ALA A 248 -13.58 19.39 -26.31
N ASN A 249 -14.54 19.10 -27.19
CA ASN A 249 -14.86 19.87 -28.38
C ASN A 249 -16.09 20.79 -28.20
N SER A 250 -16.55 20.97 -26.96
CA SER A 250 -17.74 21.78 -26.65
C SER A 250 -17.47 23.27 -26.87
N GLY A 251 -18.35 23.92 -27.64
CA GLY A 251 -18.42 25.38 -27.80
C GLY A 251 -19.19 26.08 -26.68
N VAL A 252 -19.71 25.35 -25.69
CA VAL A 252 -20.54 25.92 -24.61
C VAL A 252 -19.69 26.79 -23.69
N ASP A 253 -19.97 28.09 -23.73
CA ASP A 253 -19.35 29.12 -22.90
C ASP A 253 -20.29 29.64 -21.80
N GLU A 254 -21.60 29.48 -21.97
CA GLU A 254 -22.61 29.93 -21.02
C GLU A 254 -23.63 28.82 -20.70
N VAL A 255 -23.88 28.61 -19.41
CA VAL A 255 -24.94 27.72 -18.93
C VAL A 255 -25.96 28.52 -18.11
N CYS A 256 -27.21 28.54 -18.54
CA CYS A 256 -28.31 29.22 -17.85
C CYS A 256 -29.16 28.24 -17.05
N LEU A 257 -29.16 28.35 -15.73
CA LEU A 257 -29.97 27.55 -14.82
C LEU A 257 -31.31 28.25 -14.54
N LEU A 258 -32.41 27.68 -15.04
CA LEU A 258 -33.75 28.23 -14.84
C LEU A 258 -34.39 27.62 -13.59
N ALA A 259 -34.77 28.48 -12.64
CA ALA A 259 -35.46 28.10 -11.42
C ALA A 259 -36.83 28.78 -11.37
N ARG A 260 -37.91 27.98 -11.40
CA ARG A 260 -39.29 28.51 -11.33
C ARG A 260 -39.63 29.23 -10.02
N ARG A 261 -38.86 29.01 -8.94
CA ARG A 261 -39.03 29.64 -7.61
C ARG A 261 -37.81 30.50 -7.26
N GLY A 262 -37.85 31.14 -6.11
CA GLY A 262 -36.76 31.97 -5.60
C GLY A 262 -35.59 31.19 -5.02
N PRO A 263 -34.47 31.87 -4.71
CA PRO A 263 -33.24 31.28 -4.18
C PRO A 263 -33.45 30.57 -2.83
N ALA A 264 -34.38 31.05 -2.00
CA ALA A 264 -34.72 30.41 -0.72
C ALA A 264 -35.37 29.02 -0.89
N GLN A 265 -35.87 28.68 -2.08
CA GLN A 265 -36.45 27.37 -2.39
C GLN A 265 -35.60 26.54 -3.37
N ALA A 266 -34.33 26.92 -3.55
CA ALA A 266 -33.36 26.13 -4.30
C ALA A 266 -33.18 24.75 -3.64
N ALA A 267 -33.04 23.71 -4.46
CA ALA A 267 -33.00 22.32 -4.00
C ALA A 267 -31.58 21.75 -3.97
N PHE A 268 -30.57 22.55 -4.35
CA PHE A 268 -29.18 22.13 -4.25
C PHE A 268 -28.66 22.29 -2.81
N THR A 269 -27.69 21.45 -2.45
CA THR A 269 -27.01 21.54 -1.15
C THR A 269 -25.87 22.56 -1.19
N PRO A 270 -25.53 23.23 -0.07
CA PRO A 270 -24.45 24.23 -0.02
C PRO A 270 -23.10 23.74 -0.58
N LYS A 271 -22.75 22.49 -0.27
CA LYS A 271 -21.52 21.83 -0.74
C LYS A 271 -21.38 21.82 -2.27
N GLU A 272 -22.47 21.58 -3.00
CA GLU A 272 -22.46 21.55 -4.47
C GLU A 272 -22.24 22.94 -5.05
N LEU A 273 -22.78 23.97 -4.39
CA LEU A 273 -22.56 25.36 -4.79
C LEU A 273 -21.12 25.80 -4.49
N GLU A 274 -20.57 25.42 -3.34
CA GLU A 274 -19.17 25.68 -2.95
C GLU A 274 -18.19 25.03 -3.95
N GLN A 275 -18.46 23.79 -4.38
CA GLN A 275 -17.65 23.13 -5.40
C GLN A 275 -17.65 23.88 -6.73
N LEU A 276 -18.80 24.38 -7.18
CA LEU A 276 -18.87 25.27 -8.35
C LEU A 276 -18.05 26.54 -8.16
N MET A 277 -18.14 27.17 -6.97
CA MET A 277 -17.41 28.39 -6.63
C MET A 277 -15.89 28.20 -6.58
N ALA A 278 -15.42 26.96 -6.37
CA ALA A 278 -14.01 26.59 -6.30
C ALA A 278 -13.37 26.34 -7.66
N ILE A 279 -14.15 26.27 -8.76
CA ILE A 279 -13.62 25.99 -10.10
C ILE A 279 -12.82 27.21 -10.60
N PRO A 280 -11.50 27.07 -10.86
CA PRO A 280 -10.68 28.18 -11.29
C PRO A 280 -11.16 28.77 -12.63
N GLY A 281 -11.33 30.09 -12.68
CA GLY A 281 -11.71 30.82 -13.89
C GLY A 281 -13.18 30.72 -14.30
N LEU A 282 -14.03 30.01 -13.54
CA LEU A 282 -15.47 29.95 -13.79
C LEU A 282 -16.19 31.20 -13.27
N GLN A 283 -17.02 31.82 -14.11
CA GLN A 283 -17.88 32.93 -13.70
C GLN A 283 -19.25 32.44 -13.27
N LEU A 284 -19.61 32.66 -12.00
CA LEU A 284 -20.98 32.44 -11.53
C LEU A 284 -21.73 33.78 -11.51
N ARG A 285 -22.97 33.81 -11.99
CA ARG A 285 -23.80 35.02 -12.05
C ARG A 285 -25.19 34.75 -11.49
N VAL A 286 -25.67 35.66 -10.66
CA VAL A 286 -27.07 35.72 -10.21
C VAL A 286 -27.51 37.17 -10.23
N ASP A 287 -28.77 37.43 -10.55
CA ASP A 287 -29.32 38.79 -10.50
C ASP A 287 -29.47 39.22 -9.03
N ALA A 288 -28.93 40.39 -8.67
CA ALA A 288 -29.02 40.91 -7.31
C ALA A 288 -30.49 41.13 -6.89
N ALA A 289 -31.36 41.49 -7.84
CA ALA A 289 -32.80 41.66 -7.57
C ALA A 289 -33.48 40.34 -7.20
N ASP A 290 -32.98 39.20 -7.69
CA ASP A 290 -33.52 37.88 -7.34
C ASP A 290 -33.15 37.45 -5.91
N LEU A 291 -32.18 38.13 -5.27
CA LEU A 291 -31.70 37.85 -3.91
C LEU A 291 -32.40 38.70 -2.83
N GLU A 292 -33.25 39.65 -3.25
CA GLU A 292 -34.14 40.39 -2.37
C GLU A 292 -35.30 39.49 -1.95
N LEU A 293 -35.46 39.29 -0.64
CA LEU A 293 -36.50 38.43 -0.08
C LEU A 293 -37.68 39.26 0.40
N ASP A 294 -38.89 38.72 0.25
CA ASP A 294 -40.05 39.23 0.95
C ASP A 294 -39.97 38.96 2.47
N ASP A 295 -40.69 39.75 3.26
CA ASP A 295 -40.68 39.68 4.73
C ASP A 295 -41.08 38.28 5.27
N ALA A 296 -41.98 37.57 4.59
CA ALA A 296 -42.43 36.26 5.03
C ALA A 296 -41.35 35.19 4.80
N THR A 297 -40.68 35.23 3.65
CA THR A 297 -39.54 34.36 3.33
C THR A 297 -38.34 34.66 4.23
N ALA A 298 -38.05 35.93 4.51
CA ALA A 298 -36.99 36.33 5.43
C ALA A 298 -37.21 35.76 6.85
N ARG A 299 -38.42 35.90 7.40
CA ARG A 299 -38.78 35.32 8.72
C ARG A 299 -38.78 33.79 8.71
N GLN A 300 -39.15 33.17 7.59
CA GLN A 300 -39.11 31.72 7.47
C GLN A 300 -37.66 31.20 7.53
N LEU A 301 -36.72 31.88 6.87
CA LEU A 301 -35.30 31.51 6.89
C LEU A 301 -34.66 31.64 8.27
N GLU A 302 -35.21 32.44 9.19
CA GLU A 302 -34.73 32.53 10.58
C GLU A 302 -34.95 31.23 11.36
N GLN A 303 -35.89 30.38 10.93
CA GLN A 303 -36.17 29.11 11.59
C GLN A 303 -35.00 28.11 11.38
N PRO A 304 -34.59 27.36 12.41
CA PRO A 304 -33.42 26.48 12.32
C PRO A 304 -33.49 25.39 11.24
N GLU A 305 -34.69 24.94 10.89
CA GLU A 305 -34.91 23.93 9.85
C GLU A 305 -34.56 24.41 8.42
N PHE A 306 -34.33 25.72 8.21
CA PHE A 306 -33.90 26.31 6.93
C PHE A 306 -32.41 26.69 6.90
N ALA A 307 -31.58 26.11 7.76
CA ALA A 307 -30.14 26.42 7.84
C ALA A 307 -29.40 26.26 6.50
N GLU A 308 -29.66 25.20 5.74
CA GLU A 308 -29.06 25.01 4.41
C GLU A 308 -29.49 26.10 3.43
N ALA A 309 -30.77 26.50 3.44
CA ALA A 309 -31.29 27.55 2.57
C ALA A 309 -30.67 28.93 2.92
N ARG A 310 -30.41 29.20 4.21
CA ARG A 310 -29.67 30.39 4.64
C ARG A 310 -28.24 30.41 4.10
N GLN A 311 -27.53 29.28 4.20
CA GLN A 311 -26.15 29.18 3.69
C GLN A 311 -26.12 29.33 2.17
N ASN A 312 -27.02 28.66 1.44
CA ASN A 312 -27.17 28.83 -0.01
C ASN A 312 -27.36 30.29 -0.40
N LEU A 313 -28.23 31.01 0.31
CA LEU A 313 -28.46 32.44 0.05
C LEU A 313 -27.22 33.29 0.33
N SER A 314 -26.46 32.97 1.38
CA SER A 314 -25.18 33.63 1.69
C SER A 314 -24.17 33.43 0.55
N LEU A 315 -24.01 32.20 0.07
CA LEU A 315 -23.11 31.87 -1.04
C LEU A 315 -23.55 32.55 -2.34
N LEU A 316 -24.86 32.59 -2.65
CA LEU A 316 -25.38 33.30 -3.82
C LEU A 316 -25.14 34.82 -3.74
N ARG A 317 -25.23 35.42 -2.54
CA ARG A 317 -24.88 36.84 -2.34
C ARG A 317 -23.39 37.09 -2.52
N GLU A 318 -22.55 36.16 -2.08
CA GLU A 318 -21.11 36.22 -2.36
C GLU A 318 -20.84 36.16 -3.88
N ILE A 319 -21.50 35.24 -4.59
CA ILE A 319 -21.44 35.14 -6.05
C ILE A 319 -21.82 36.46 -6.71
N ALA A 320 -22.93 37.09 -6.28
CA ALA A 320 -23.37 38.38 -6.82
C ALA A 320 -22.35 39.51 -6.59
N ALA A 321 -21.55 39.44 -5.53
CA ALA A 321 -20.55 40.44 -5.16
C ALA A 321 -19.18 40.21 -5.84
N ARG A 322 -18.92 39.04 -6.44
CA ARG A 322 -17.63 38.74 -7.08
C ARG A 322 -17.44 39.58 -8.36
N PRO A 323 -16.24 40.15 -8.59
CA PRO A 323 -15.95 40.89 -9.82
C PRO A 323 -15.99 39.97 -11.04
N LEU A 324 -16.43 40.51 -12.18
CA LEU A 324 -16.49 39.78 -13.44
C LEU A 324 -15.07 39.53 -13.99
N SER A 325 -14.76 38.28 -14.31
CA SER A 325 -13.50 37.86 -14.95
C SER A 325 -13.72 37.48 -16.42
N ALA A 326 -12.70 36.93 -17.09
CA ALA A 326 -12.85 36.21 -18.36
C ALA A 326 -12.97 34.70 -18.11
N GLY A 327 -13.68 33.97 -18.98
CA GLY A 327 -13.86 32.51 -18.88
C GLY A 327 -15.29 32.05 -19.17
N LYS A 328 -15.55 30.75 -19.01
CA LYS A 328 -16.90 30.17 -19.08
C LYS A 328 -17.78 30.71 -17.94
N ARG A 329 -19.11 30.69 -18.12
CA ARG A 329 -20.06 31.27 -17.17
C ARG A 329 -21.27 30.39 -16.89
N ILE A 330 -21.74 30.39 -15.65
CA ILE A 330 -23.03 29.83 -15.23
C ILE A 330 -23.89 30.97 -14.69
N ARG A 331 -25.09 31.11 -15.25
CA ARG A 331 -26.08 32.11 -14.83
C ARG A 331 -27.26 31.46 -14.12
N PHE A 332 -27.46 31.79 -12.86
CA PHE A 332 -28.64 31.44 -12.08
C PHE A 332 -29.77 32.43 -12.40
N MET A 333 -30.90 31.91 -12.89
CA MET A 333 -32.09 32.68 -13.23
C MET A 333 -33.25 32.22 -12.36
N PHE A 334 -33.47 32.90 -11.23
CA PHE A 334 -34.56 32.60 -10.33
C PHE A 334 -35.87 33.21 -10.82
N TYR A 335 -36.97 32.75 -10.22
CA TYR A 335 -38.32 33.17 -10.59
C TYR A 335 -38.58 33.09 -12.10
N THR A 336 -38.01 32.10 -12.79
CA THR A 336 -38.04 32.01 -14.26
C THR A 336 -38.46 30.60 -14.68
N SER A 337 -39.53 30.51 -15.47
CA SER A 337 -40.02 29.26 -16.06
C SER A 337 -39.88 29.30 -17.59
N PRO A 338 -39.57 28.17 -18.26
CA PRO A 338 -39.75 28.06 -19.71
C PRO A 338 -41.23 28.07 -20.08
N ALA A 339 -41.58 28.76 -21.17
CA ALA A 339 -42.94 28.85 -21.71
C ALA A 339 -43.09 28.09 -23.03
N ALA A 340 -42.12 28.21 -23.94
CA ALA A 340 -42.10 27.52 -25.23
C ALA A 340 -40.65 27.40 -25.76
N PHE A 341 -40.46 26.50 -26.72
CA PHE A 341 -39.19 26.29 -27.43
C PHE A 341 -39.35 26.61 -28.91
N THR A 342 -38.38 27.33 -29.49
CA THR A 342 -38.31 27.57 -30.92
C THR A 342 -37.17 26.74 -31.51
N ALA A 343 -37.41 26.12 -32.67
CA ALA A 343 -36.44 25.32 -33.37
C ALA A 343 -36.20 25.82 -34.80
N ALA A 344 -34.95 25.71 -35.27
CA ALA A 344 -34.56 25.92 -36.66
C ALA A 344 -33.85 24.66 -37.18
N GLY A 345 -34.23 24.17 -38.36
CA GLY A 345 -33.70 22.92 -38.89
C GLY A 345 -33.98 21.69 -38.00
N GLY A 346 -35.01 21.76 -37.15
CA GLY A 346 -35.36 20.72 -36.19
C GLY A 346 -34.59 20.74 -34.87
N GLN A 347 -33.63 21.65 -34.68
CA GLN A 347 -32.85 21.81 -33.45
C GLN A 347 -33.30 23.05 -32.67
N VAL A 348 -33.30 22.98 -31.34
CA VAL A 348 -33.61 24.14 -30.50
C VAL A 348 -32.63 25.30 -30.77
N THR A 349 -33.16 26.52 -30.87
CA THR A 349 -32.35 27.74 -31.02
C THR A 349 -32.68 28.78 -29.97
N GLU A 350 -33.89 28.76 -29.42
CA GLU A 350 -34.36 29.74 -28.45
C GLU A 350 -35.33 29.10 -27.45
N VAL A 351 -35.20 29.50 -26.18
CA VAL A 351 -36.17 29.21 -25.11
C VAL A 351 -36.90 30.51 -24.77
N GLU A 352 -38.21 30.51 -24.95
CA GLU A 352 -39.06 31.56 -24.40
C GLU A 352 -39.21 31.31 -22.90
N VAL A 353 -38.86 32.31 -22.09
CA VAL A 353 -38.93 32.24 -20.63
C VAL A 353 -39.84 33.33 -20.08
N GLN A 354 -40.53 33.02 -18.98
CA GLN A 354 -41.46 33.91 -18.31
C GLN A 354 -41.08 34.05 -16.84
N ARG A 355 -41.13 35.28 -16.33
CA ARG A 355 -40.90 35.56 -14.91
C ARG A 355 -42.11 35.06 -14.10
N ASN A 356 -41.89 34.56 -12.89
CA ASN A 356 -42.92 34.04 -12.01
C ASN A 356 -43.07 34.91 -10.76
N GLU A 357 -44.27 34.92 -10.22
CA GLU A 357 -44.58 35.36 -8.86
C GLU A 357 -44.88 34.14 -7.97
N LEU A 358 -44.43 34.19 -6.72
CA LEU A 358 -44.76 33.15 -5.74
C LEU A 358 -46.05 33.51 -5.02
N VAL A 359 -47.06 32.66 -5.16
CA VAL A 359 -48.35 32.79 -4.47
C VAL A 359 -48.63 31.56 -3.64
N ARG A 360 -49.51 31.68 -2.63
CA ARG A 360 -50.02 30.51 -1.90
C ARG A 360 -51.29 30.01 -2.58
N ASP A 361 -51.37 28.70 -2.79
CA ASP A 361 -52.61 28.06 -3.27
C ASP A 361 -53.65 27.91 -2.14
N GLU A 362 -54.80 27.34 -2.47
CA GLU A 362 -55.91 27.13 -1.52
C GLU A 362 -55.57 26.17 -0.37
N GLN A 363 -54.52 25.35 -0.52
CA GLN A 363 -53.98 24.49 0.53
C GLN A 363 -52.83 25.15 1.31
N GLY A 364 -52.52 26.42 1.01
CA GLY A 364 -51.47 27.20 1.66
C GLY A 364 -50.06 26.89 1.16
N ALA A 365 -49.90 26.04 0.14
CA ALA A 365 -48.62 25.68 -0.44
C ALA A 365 -48.11 26.77 -1.38
N LEU A 366 -46.80 27.02 -1.35
CA LEU A 366 -46.16 28.03 -2.18
C LEU A 366 -46.02 27.52 -3.62
N VAL A 367 -46.69 28.16 -4.57
CA VAL A 367 -46.69 27.81 -6.00
C VAL A 367 -46.20 28.98 -6.84
N ALA A 368 -45.45 28.68 -7.89
CA ALA A 368 -45.02 29.68 -8.87
C ALA A 368 -46.12 29.89 -9.91
N ARG A 369 -46.56 31.14 -10.10
CA ARG A 369 -47.48 31.54 -11.17
C ARG A 369 -46.76 32.44 -12.17
N PRO A 370 -46.99 32.28 -13.48
CA PRO A 370 -46.37 33.14 -14.48
C PRO A 370 -46.89 34.59 -14.36
N ALA A 371 -45.99 35.55 -14.45
CA ALA A 371 -46.27 36.99 -14.52
C ALA A 371 -46.22 37.48 -15.97
N ASP A 372 -46.66 38.70 -16.27
CA ASP A 372 -46.75 39.21 -17.65
C ASP A 372 -45.40 39.46 -18.34
N GLN A 373 -44.28 39.35 -17.61
CA GLN A 373 -42.94 39.59 -18.15
C GLN A 373 -42.34 38.34 -18.80
N SER A 374 -42.20 38.35 -20.13
CA SER A 374 -41.51 37.31 -20.91
C SER A 374 -40.23 37.83 -21.55
N SER A 375 -39.28 36.93 -21.81
CA SER A 375 -38.06 37.19 -22.57
C SER A 375 -37.61 35.94 -23.32
N ARG A 376 -36.59 36.07 -24.16
CA ARG A 376 -36.07 35.00 -25.01
C ARG A 376 -34.61 34.76 -24.71
N LEU A 377 -34.22 33.50 -24.58
CA LEU A 377 -32.84 33.07 -24.36
C LEU A 377 -32.38 32.25 -25.54
N THR A 378 -31.24 32.62 -26.15
CA THR A 378 -30.56 31.75 -27.10
C THR A 378 -30.17 30.45 -26.40
N ALA A 379 -30.49 29.32 -27.01
CA ALA A 379 -30.15 28.01 -26.47
C ALA A 379 -29.82 27.06 -27.62
N SER A 380 -28.59 26.55 -27.63
CA SER A 380 -28.19 25.47 -28.52
C SER A 380 -28.43 24.10 -27.90
N LEU A 381 -28.47 23.99 -26.57
CA LEU A 381 -28.74 22.77 -25.81
C LEU A 381 -29.72 23.08 -24.69
N VAL A 382 -30.71 22.20 -24.48
CA VAL A 382 -31.61 22.29 -23.31
C VAL A 382 -31.60 20.97 -22.54
N VAL A 383 -31.42 21.02 -21.21
CA VAL A 383 -31.51 19.82 -20.37
C VAL A 383 -32.49 20.07 -19.22
N HIS A 384 -33.54 19.25 -19.09
CA HIS A 384 -34.52 19.42 -18.01
C HIS A 384 -34.28 18.45 -16.84
N ALA A 385 -33.95 19.02 -15.69
CA ALA A 385 -33.70 18.35 -14.41
C ALA A 385 -34.85 18.59 -13.41
N ILE A 386 -36.08 18.29 -13.84
CA ILE A 386 -37.32 18.53 -13.09
C ILE A 386 -37.80 17.33 -12.24
N GLY A 387 -36.91 16.35 -12.04
CA GLY A 387 -37.13 15.15 -11.24
C GLY A 387 -37.19 13.86 -12.06
N TYR A 388 -36.95 12.74 -11.38
CA TYR A 388 -37.01 11.39 -11.96
C TYR A 388 -38.31 10.65 -11.58
N GLN A 389 -38.67 9.68 -12.39
CA GLN A 389 -39.75 8.72 -12.19
C GLN A 389 -39.25 7.30 -12.46
N GLY A 390 -39.88 6.32 -11.81
CA GLY A 390 -39.65 4.90 -12.11
C GLY A 390 -40.31 4.47 -13.41
N SER A 391 -40.00 3.26 -13.84
CA SER A 391 -40.67 2.60 -14.97
C SER A 391 -41.65 1.55 -14.46
N ALA A 392 -42.79 1.40 -15.15
CA ALA A 392 -43.72 0.31 -14.92
C ALA A 392 -43.05 -1.03 -15.26
N ILE A 393 -43.41 -2.08 -14.51
CA ILE A 393 -43.05 -3.47 -14.80
C ILE A 393 -44.36 -4.21 -15.03
N ASP A 394 -44.43 -5.01 -16.09
CA ASP A 394 -45.62 -5.76 -16.44
C ASP A 394 -46.14 -6.59 -15.26
N GLU A 395 -47.47 -6.67 -15.15
CA GLU A 395 -48.22 -7.34 -14.07
C GLU A 395 -48.15 -6.66 -12.69
N LEU A 396 -47.38 -5.57 -12.53
CA LEU A 396 -47.31 -4.83 -11.26
C LEU A 396 -48.06 -3.49 -11.34
N PRO A 397 -48.84 -3.13 -10.31
CA PRO A 397 -49.58 -1.88 -10.25
C PRO A 397 -48.63 -0.67 -10.13
N PHE A 398 -48.81 0.30 -11.01
CA PHE A 398 -47.94 1.48 -11.10
C PHE A 398 -48.77 2.76 -11.06
N ASP A 399 -48.33 3.75 -10.29
CA ASP A 399 -48.90 5.08 -10.26
C ASP A 399 -48.14 5.95 -11.27
N LEU A 400 -48.75 6.15 -12.45
CA LEU A 400 -48.17 6.96 -13.53
C LEU A 400 -47.99 8.43 -13.13
N GLY A 401 -48.83 8.97 -12.25
CA GLY A 401 -48.75 10.37 -11.82
C GLY A 401 -47.59 10.62 -10.87
N ARG A 402 -47.36 9.69 -9.93
CA ARG A 402 -46.26 9.78 -8.96
C ARG A 402 -44.96 9.17 -9.47
N GLY A 403 -45.02 8.27 -10.46
CA GLY A 403 -43.87 7.54 -10.99
C GLY A 403 -43.32 6.48 -10.04
N VAL A 404 -44.20 5.83 -9.27
CA VAL A 404 -43.86 4.84 -8.24
C VAL A 404 -44.77 3.61 -8.34
N MET A 405 -44.33 2.48 -7.79
CA MET A 405 -45.20 1.30 -7.65
C MET A 405 -46.27 1.53 -6.58
N GLN A 406 -47.50 1.09 -6.84
CA GLN A 406 -48.59 1.22 -5.86
C GLN A 406 -48.38 0.24 -4.71
N HIS A 407 -48.33 0.77 -3.48
CA HIS A 407 -47.98 -0.02 -2.31
C HIS A 407 -48.67 0.45 -1.04
N GLU A 408 -48.76 -0.45 -0.06
CA GLU A 408 -49.15 -0.16 1.32
C GLU A 408 -48.00 -0.55 2.26
N GLN A 409 -47.40 0.44 2.93
CA GLN A 409 -46.24 0.24 3.81
C GLN A 409 -45.05 -0.52 3.17
N GLY A 410 -44.95 -0.54 1.83
CA GLY A 410 -43.90 -1.23 1.08
C GLY A 410 -44.32 -2.56 0.47
N ARG A 411 -45.53 -3.08 0.73
CA ARG A 411 -46.10 -4.25 0.04
C ARG A 411 -46.91 -3.79 -1.18
N ILE A 412 -46.68 -4.39 -2.35
CA ILE A 412 -47.39 -4.05 -3.59
C ILE A 412 -48.86 -4.51 -3.53
N GLN A 413 -49.79 -3.64 -3.92
CA GLN A 413 -51.24 -3.90 -3.85
C GLN A 413 -51.82 -4.51 -5.14
N GLY A 414 -52.27 -5.77 -5.16
CA GLY A 414 -52.94 -6.31 -6.36
C GLY A 414 -53.49 -7.73 -6.25
N HIS A 415 -52.79 -8.60 -5.51
CA HIS A 415 -53.26 -9.96 -5.22
C HIS A 415 -53.24 -10.21 -3.71
N ALA A 416 -54.25 -10.90 -3.18
CA ALA A 416 -54.34 -11.19 -1.74
C ALA A 416 -53.13 -12.01 -1.22
N ASP A 417 -52.47 -12.76 -2.11
CA ASP A 417 -51.27 -13.56 -1.86
C ASP A 417 -49.97 -12.93 -2.43
N SER A 418 -49.94 -11.62 -2.72
CA SER A 418 -48.73 -10.99 -3.29
C SER A 418 -47.58 -10.98 -2.26
N ARG A 419 -46.43 -11.55 -2.66
CA ARG A 419 -45.17 -11.57 -1.90
C ARG A 419 -44.17 -10.54 -2.46
N ASP A 420 -44.72 -9.47 -3.03
CA ASP A 420 -43.98 -8.45 -3.75
C ASP A 420 -43.89 -7.17 -2.91
N TYR A 421 -42.68 -6.65 -2.78
CA TYR A 421 -42.33 -5.52 -1.94
C TYR A 421 -41.54 -4.49 -2.75
N VAL A 422 -41.50 -3.25 -2.27
CA VAL A 422 -40.82 -2.15 -2.95
C VAL A 422 -39.91 -1.39 -1.99
N ALA A 423 -38.72 -1.02 -2.46
CA ALA A 423 -37.74 -0.27 -1.68
C ALA A 423 -37.08 0.84 -2.51
N GLY A 424 -36.66 1.92 -1.85
CA GLY A 424 -35.96 3.04 -2.49
C GLY A 424 -36.88 3.99 -3.25
N TRP A 425 -36.38 4.55 -4.36
CA TRP A 425 -37.11 5.56 -5.15
C TRP A 425 -38.33 5.00 -5.88
N ILE A 426 -38.34 3.72 -6.27
CA ILE A 426 -39.54 3.10 -6.87
C ILE A 426 -40.71 3.00 -5.87
N LYS A 427 -40.44 3.11 -4.56
CA LYS A 427 -41.44 3.21 -3.47
C LYS A 427 -41.85 4.67 -3.21
N ARG A 428 -40.88 5.58 -3.06
CA ARG A 428 -41.12 6.93 -2.48
C ARG A 428 -41.06 8.09 -3.48
N GLY A 429 -40.62 7.83 -4.71
CA GLY A 429 -40.19 8.85 -5.66
C GLY A 429 -38.71 9.21 -5.46
N ALA A 430 -38.12 9.86 -6.47
CA ALA A 430 -36.71 10.25 -6.48
C ALA A 430 -36.41 11.47 -5.60
N SER A 431 -36.47 11.27 -4.28
CA SER A 431 -36.15 12.26 -3.26
C SER A 431 -35.21 11.70 -2.19
N GLY A 432 -34.47 12.60 -1.54
CA GLY A 432 -33.47 12.27 -0.52
C GLY A 432 -32.10 11.86 -1.09
N VAL A 433 -31.17 11.58 -0.18
CA VAL A 433 -29.77 11.17 -0.48
C VAL A 433 -29.62 9.65 -0.50
N ILE A 434 -28.45 9.13 -0.92
CA ILE A 434 -28.16 7.68 -0.95
C ILE A 434 -28.47 7.01 0.40
N GLY A 435 -28.08 7.63 1.51
CA GLY A 435 -28.35 7.12 2.86
C GLY A 435 -29.85 6.95 3.19
N SER A 436 -30.73 7.77 2.62
CA SER A 436 -32.18 7.66 2.82
C SER A 436 -32.75 6.33 2.30
N ASN A 437 -32.06 5.66 1.37
CA ASN A 437 -32.48 4.37 0.84
C ASN A 437 -32.25 3.21 1.84
N ARG A 438 -31.31 3.34 2.77
CA ARG A 438 -31.03 2.30 3.78
C ARG A 438 -32.19 2.10 4.74
N GLN A 439 -32.73 3.20 5.26
CA GLN A 439 -33.91 3.17 6.13
C GLN A 439 -35.12 2.61 5.38
N CYS A 440 -35.36 3.09 4.16
CA CYS A 440 -36.45 2.62 3.31
C CYS A 440 -36.39 1.11 3.02
N ALA A 441 -35.18 0.59 2.73
CA ALA A 441 -34.95 -0.83 2.54
C ALA A 441 -35.24 -1.63 3.82
N THR A 442 -34.75 -1.14 4.97
CA THR A 442 -34.98 -1.79 6.28
C THR A 442 -36.47 -1.88 6.61
N GLU A 443 -37.24 -0.80 6.42
CA GLU A 443 -38.70 -0.79 6.61
C GLU A 443 -39.42 -1.81 5.71
N SER A 444 -38.98 -1.92 4.46
CA SER A 444 -39.60 -2.82 3.48
C SER A 444 -39.28 -4.28 3.80
N VAL A 445 -38.07 -4.58 4.27
CA VAL A 445 -37.69 -5.90 4.78
C VAL A 445 -38.47 -6.23 6.05
N GLN A 446 -38.60 -5.30 7.00
CA GLN A 446 -39.41 -5.53 8.21
C GLN A 446 -40.86 -5.86 7.88
N ARG A 447 -41.45 -5.15 6.90
CA ARG A 447 -42.79 -5.45 6.42
C ARG A 447 -42.89 -6.85 5.81
N LEU A 448 -41.93 -7.22 4.96
CA LEU A 448 -41.83 -8.56 4.37
C LEU A 448 -41.75 -9.64 5.45
N LEU A 449 -40.89 -9.48 6.45
CA LEU A 449 -40.74 -10.46 7.53
C LEU A 449 -42.01 -10.57 8.38
N ALA A 450 -42.69 -9.46 8.64
CA ALA A 450 -43.96 -9.46 9.36
C ALA A 450 -45.06 -10.21 8.61
N ASP A 451 -45.12 -10.09 7.29
CA ASP A 451 -46.10 -10.80 6.46
C ASP A 451 -45.82 -12.31 6.35
N LEU A 452 -44.55 -12.75 6.42
CA LEU A 452 -44.18 -14.18 6.42
C LEU A 452 -44.53 -14.89 7.74
N GLY A 453 -44.54 -14.18 8.86
CA GLY A 453 -44.81 -14.76 10.18
C GLY A 453 -43.83 -15.89 10.54
N ASN A 454 -44.37 -17.09 10.83
CA ASN A 454 -43.58 -18.24 11.33
C ASN A 454 -43.41 -19.37 10.29
N SER A 455 -43.85 -19.19 9.06
CA SER A 455 -43.83 -20.22 8.02
C SER A 455 -43.37 -19.65 6.68
N LEU A 456 -42.61 -20.43 5.92
CA LEU A 456 -42.22 -20.06 4.56
C LEU A 456 -43.17 -20.71 3.54
N PRO A 457 -43.60 -19.96 2.50
CA PRO A 457 -44.39 -20.53 1.41
C PRO A 457 -43.56 -21.54 0.60
N GLU A 458 -44.22 -22.50 -0.04
CA GLU A 458 -43.54 -23.40 -0.98
C GLU A 458 -42.94 -22.61 -2.16
N ARG A 459 -41.79 -23.08 -2.63
CA ARG A 459 -41.10 -22.54 -3.81
C ARG A 459 -40.76 -23.64 -4.81
N GLY A 460 -40.63 -23.26 -6.07
CA GLY A 460 -40.09 -24.10 -7.14
C GLY A 460 -38.58 -24.31 -7.06
N GLY A 461 -38.01 -24.83 -8.15
CA GLY A 461 -36.58 -25.12 -8.31
C GLY A 461 -35.65 -23.90 -8.27
N ASP A 462 -34.42 -24.05 -8.71
CA ASP A 462 -33.50 -22.91 -8.86
C ASP A 462 -33.88 -22.08 -10.10
N ILE A 463 -33.83 -20.75 -9.98
CA ILE A 463 -34.14 -19.84 -11.09
C ILE A 463 -33.14 -20.00 -12.26
N SER A 464 -31.92 -20.44 -11.95
CA SER A 464 -30.85 -20.63 -12.95
C SER A 464 -31.21 -21.67 -13.99
N GLU A 465 -31.99 -22.70 -13.62
CA GLU A 465 -32.49 -23.71 -14.56
C GLU A 465 -33.43 -23.09 -15.60
N LEU A 466 -34.27 -22.14 -15.17
CA LEU A 466 -35.20 -21.43 -16.05
C LEU A 466 -34.46 -20.46 -16.99
N LEU A 467 -33.46 -19.73 -16.47
CA LEU A 467 -32.62 -18.85 -17.27
C LEU A 467 -31.82 -19.64 -18.33
N SER A 468 -31.26 -20.78 -17.94
CA SER A 468 -30.52 -21.66 -18.86
C SER A 468 -31.43 -22.28 -19.92
N ALA A 469 -32.62 -22.75 -19.56
CA ALA A 469 -33.59 -23.29 -20.51
C ALA A 469 -34.07 -22.27 -21.55
N ARG A 470 -33.97 -20.98 -21.24
CA ARG A 470 -34.31 -19.85 -22.12
C ARG A 470 -33.11 -19.25 -22.86
N ASP A 471 -31.92 -19.82 -22.68
CA ASP A 471 -30.67 -19.30 -23.26
C ASP A 471 -30.40 -17.83 -22.90
N VAL A 472 -30.77 -17.42 -21.68
CA VAL A 472 -30.52 -16.05 -21.19
C VAL A 472 -29.06 -15.94 -20.76
N GLN A 473 -28.29 -15.08 -21.43
CA GLN A 473 -26.88 -14.83 -21.11
C GLN A 473 -26.74 -13.96 -19.85
N SER A 474 -26.93 -14.56 -18.67
CA SER A 474 -26.78 -13.88 -17.38
C SER A 474 -25.30 -13.65 -17.02
N VAL A 475 -25.04 -12.56 -16.31
CA VAL A 475 -23.73 -12.14 -15.81
C VAL A 475 -23.68 -12.28 -14.29
N SER A 476 -22.76 -13.08 -13.77
CA SER A 476 -22.54 -13.24 -12.33
C SER A 476 -21.65 -12.12 -11.77
N MET A 477 -21.48 -12.09 -10.44
CA MET A 477 -20.57 -11.13 -9.82
C MET A 477 -19.10 -11.36 -10.23
N ALA A 478 -18.70 -12.63 -10.44
CA ALA A 478 -17.36 -12.97 -10.93
C ALA A 478 -17.15 -12.46 -12.36
N ASP A 479 -18.16 -12.59 -13.22
CA ASP A 479 -18.09 -12.05 -14.58
C ASP A 479 -17.99 -10.53 -14.62
N TRP A 480 -18.72 -9.86 -13.73
CA TRP A 480 -18.59 -8.41 -13.56
C TRP A 480 -17.16 -8.03 -13.17
N GLN A 481 -16.49 -8.79 -12.29
CA GLN A 481 -15.10 -8.51 -11.90
C GLN A 481 -14.14 -8.59 -13.10
N LEU A 482 -14.35 -9.51 -14.05
CA LEU A 482 -13.57 -9.58 -15.28
C LEU A 482 -13.68 -8.29 -16.11
N LEU A 483 -14.91 -7.79 -16.28
CA LEU A 483 -15.16 -6.53 -16.98
C LEU A 483 -14.58 -5.34 -16.21
N ASP A 484 -14.78 -5.28 -14.89
CA ASP A 484 -14.27 -4.20 -14.04
C ASP A 484 -12.74 -4.12 -14.11
N GLN A 485 -12.05 -5.26 -14.05
CA GLN A 485 -10.60 -5.33 -14.21
C GLN A 485 -10.15 -4.86 -15.60
N HIS A 486 -10.84 -5.26 -16.66
CA HIS A 486 -10.56 -4.78 -18.02
C HIS A 486 -10.67 -3.25 -18.12
N GLU A 487 -11.76 -2.68 -17.61
CA GLU A 487 -12.01 -1.23 -17.60
C GLU A 487 -10.96 -0.47 -16.77
N GLN A 488 -10.59 -0.99 -15.59
CA GLN A 488 -9.55 -0.39 -14.75
C GLN A 488 -8.18 -0.45 -15.43
N THR A 489 -7.79 -1.58 -16.02
CA THR A 489 -6.51 -1.74 -16.72
C THR A 489 -6.39 -0.74 -17.87
N ARG A 490 -7.43 -0.61 -18.70
CA ARG A 490 -7.47 0.40 -19.76
C ARG A 490 -7.37 1.83 -19.20
N GLY A 491 -8.10 2.13 -18.14
CA GLY A 491 -8.02 3.42 -17.47
C GLY A 491 -6.62 3.76 -16.99
N ARG A 492 -5.92 2.80 -16.35
CA ARG A 492 -4.55 3.00 -15.86
C ARG A 492 -3.56 3.30 -16.98
N ILE A 493 -3.69 2.62 -18.12
CA ILE A 493 -2.87 2.89 -19.32
C ILE A 493 -3.04 4.34 -19.79
N GLU A 494 -4.24 4.89 -19.63
CA GLU A 494 -4.61 6.24 -20.06
C GLU A 494 -4.46 7.30 -18.94
N GLY A 495 -3.95 6.94 -17.76
CA GLY A 495 -3.77 7.87 -16.64
C GLY A 495 -5.05 8.24 -15.87
N ARG A 496 -6.08 7.39 -15.89
CA ARG A 496 -7.36 7.60 -15.17
C ARG A 496 -7.82 6.38 -14.39
N VAL A 497 -8.82 6.56 -13.53
CA VAL A 497 -9.31 5.51 -12.61
C VAL A 497 -9.86 4.28 -13.36
N ARG A 498 -10.60 4.51 -14.46
CA ARG A 498 -11.15 3.47 -15.33
C ARG A 498 -11.56 4.03 -16.69
N SER A 499 -11.53 3.20 -17.72
CA SER A 499 -12.11 3.44 -19.05
C SER A 499 -13.33 2.53 -19.23
N LYS A 500 -14.54 3.09 -19.34
CA LYS A 500 -15.78 2.31 -19.34
C LYS A 500 -16.07 1.71 -20.72
N VAL A 501 -16.42 0.43 -20.75
CA VAL A 501 -17.08 -0.20 -21.90
C VAL A 501 -18.57 0.13 -21.77
N VAL A 502 -19.16 0.77 -22.79
CA VAL A 502 -20.52 1.35 -22.68
C VAL A 502 -21.59 0.56 -23.41
N LYS A 503 -21.24 -0.31 -24.37
CA LYS A 503 -22.21 -1.15 -25.09
C LYS A 503 -22.31 -2.53 -24.46
N ILE A 504 -23.54 -3.01 -24.27
CA ILE A 504 -23.80 -4.34 -23.66
C ILE A 504 -23.11 -5.45 -24.46
N ALA A 505 -23.15 -5.41 -25.80
CA ALA A 505 -22.51 -6.43 -26.64
C ALA A 505 -20.99 -6.50 -26.41
N ASP A 506 -20.33 -5.34 -26.26
CA ASP A 506 -18.90 -5.25 -26.00
C ASP A 506 -18.58 -5.72 -24.58
N MET A 507 -19.38 -5.33 -23.58
CA MET A 507 -19.27 -5.82 -22.20
C MET A 507 -19.33 -7.36 -22.17
N LEU A 508 -20.32 -7.95 -22.85
CA LEU A 508 -20.49 -9.39 -22.93
C LEU A 508 -19.37 -10.07 -23.73
N SER A 509 -18.80 -9.41 -24.74
CA SER A 509 -17.63 -9.94 -25.45
C SER A 509 -16.41 -9.97 -24.55
N VAL A 510 -16.10 -8.86 -23.85
CA VAL A 510 -14.99 -8.82 -22.89
C VAL A 510 -15.11 -9.93 -21.85
N ILE A 511 -16.31 -10.10 -21.28
CA ILE A 511 -16.58 -11.19 -20.32
C ILE A 511 -16.38 -12.56 -20.95
N ARG A 512 -16.92 -12.79 -22.16
CA ARG A 512 -16.79 -14.09 -22.86
C ARG A 512 -15.34 -14.40 -23.21
N ASP A 513 -14.60 -13.41 -23.69
CA ASP A 513 -13.20 -13.57 -24.09
C ASP A 513 -12.33 -13.82 -22.86
N ALA A 514 -12.60 -13.13 -21.75
CA ALA A 514 -11.96 -13.38 -20.46
C ALA A 514 -12.29 -14.78 -19.91
N ARG A 515 -13.56 -15.21 -19.95
CA ARG A 515 -13.98 -16.58 -19.58
C ARG A 515 -13.31 -17.63 -20.46
N ALA A 516 -13.28 -17.42 -21.77
CA ALA A 516 -12.64 -18.35 -22.71
C ALA A 516 -11.14 -18.47 -22.41
N HIS A 517 -10.50 -17.36 -22.05
CA HIS A 517 -9.13 -17.36 -21.59
C HIS A 517 -8.96 -18.10 -20.25
N GLU A 518 -9.79 -17.84 -19.23
CA GLU A 518 -9.75 -18.60 -17.97
C GLU A 518 -10.02 -20.10 -18.17
N GLU A 519 -10.96 -20.46 -19.04
CA GLU A 519 -11.22 -21.85 -19.43
C GLU A 519 -10.04 -22.48 -20.16
N GLU A 520 -9.34 -21.73 -21.01
CA GLU A 520 -8.12 -22.19 -21.66
C GLU A 520 -7.00 -22.42 -20.62
N GLN A 521 -6.79 -21.46 -19.73
CA GLN A 521 -5.80 -21.56 -18.65
C GLN A 521 -6.09 -22.76 -17.74
N THR A 522 -7.35 -23.00 -17.35
CA THR A 522 -7.75 -24.15 -16.52
C THR A 522 -7.66 -25.51 -17.24
N ARG A 523 -7.57 -25.53 -18.58
CA ARG A 523 -7.27 -26.75 -19.36
C ARG A 523 -5.78 -27.03 -19.47
N LEU A 524 -4.92 -26.06 -19.18
CA LEU A 524 -3.47 -26.26 -19.18
C LEU A 524 -3.09 -27.23 -18.05
N PRO A 525 -2.04 -28.07 -18.25
CA PRO A 525 -1.58 -28.95 -17.20
C PRO A 525 -1.00 -28.14 -16.04
N VAL A 526 -1.21 -28.65 -14.82
CA VAL A 526 -0.52 -28.13 -13.64
C VAL A 526 0.98 -28.36 -13.81
N LYS A 527 1.77 -27.30 -13.66
CA LYS A 527 3.23 -27.34 -13.64
C LYS A 527 3.73 -27.13 -12.22
N THR A 528 4.73 -27.91 -11.85
CA THR A 528 5.42 -27.80 -10.56
C THR A 528 6.78 -27.16 -10.78
N HIS A 529 7.04 -26.09 -10.04
CA HIS A 529 8.29 -25.34 -10.09
C HIS A 529 8.99 -25.42 -8.73
N HIS A 530 10.27 -25.75 -8.73
CA HIS A 530 11.12 -25.73 -7.54
C HIS A 530 12.02 -24.51 -7.59
N ARG A 531 12.04 -23.70 -6.53
CA ARG A 531 12.87 -22.49 -6.50
C ARG A 531 13.34 -22.10 -5.12
N ALA A 532 14.34 -21.23 -5.08
CA ALA A 532 14.64 -20.43 -3.89
C ALA A 532 13.61 -19.29 -3.72
N CYS A 533 13.15 -19.10 -2.49
CA CYS A 533 12.43 -17.89 -2.08
C CYS A 533 13.36 -16.67 -2.13
N THR A 534 12.98 -15.63 -2.86
CA THR A 534 13.81 -14.44 -3.16
C THR A 534 13.55 -13.24 -2.25
N LEU A 535 12.85 -13.45 -1.14
CA LEU A 535 12.40 -12.34 -0.29
C LEU A 535 13.39 -11.98 0.82
N CYS A 536 14.10 -12.96 1.37
CA CYS A 536 15.06 -12.72 2.45
C CYS A 536 16.24 -13.68 2.34
N GLU A 537 17.26 -13.41 3.15
CA GLU A 537 18.54 -14.12 3.09
C GLU A 537 18.49 -15.61 3.46
N ALA A 538 17.36 -16.12 3.95
CA ALA A 538 17.24 -17.51 4.42
C ALA A 538 17.24 -18.56 3.28
N MET A 539 17.05 -18.13 2.03
CA MET A 539 17.11 -19.00 0.83
C MET A 539 16.23 -20.26 0.90
N CYS A 540 15.08 -20.21 1.61
CA CYS A 540 14.20 -21.37 1.75
C CYS A 540 13.77 -21.92 0.39
N GLY A 541 13.78 -23.24 0.23
CA GLY A 541 13.23 -23.92 -0.93
C GLY A 541 11.71 -23.88 -0.92
N VAL A 542 11.11 -23.52 -2.05
CA VAL A 542 9.66 -23.49 -2.22
C VAL A 542 9.24 -24.22 -3.49
N VAL A 543 8.08 -24.88 -3.40
CA VAL A 543 7.37 -25.47 -4.53
C VAL A 543 6.21 -24.57 -4.90
N ILE A 544 6.14 -24.19 -6.16
CA ILE A 544 5.06 -23.40 -6.74
C ILE A 544 4.33 -24.27 -7.75
N GLU A 545 3.03 -24.48 -7.54
CA GLU A 545 2.16 -25.15 -8.51
C GLU A 545 1.42 -24.07 -9.30
N THR A 546 1.58 -24.06 -10.62
CA THR A 546 0.86 -23.16 -11.51
C THR A 546 -0.02 -23.93 -12.48
N GLN A 547 -1.12 -23.33 -12.89
CA GLN A 547 -1.92 -23.80 -14.00
C GLN A 547 -2.09 -22.63 -14.95
N GLY A 548 -1.32 -22.67 -16.05
CA GLY A 548 -1.19 -21.52 -16.90
C GLY A 548 -0.59 -20.32 -16.16
N GLU A 549 -1.28 -19.18 -16.20
CA GLU A 549 -0.91 -17.94 -15.50
C GLU A 549 -1.30 -17.94 -14.01
N GLN A 550 -2.15 -18.86 -13.58
CA GLN A 550 -2.63 -18.90 -12.20
C GLN A 550 -1.66 -19.65 -11.28
N ILE A 551 -1.32 -19.02 -10.15
CA ILE A 551 -0.65 -19.70 -9.03
C ILE A 551 -1.70 -20.45 -8.21
N LEU A 552 -1.63 -21.78 -8.19
CA LEU A 552 -2.53 -22.64 -7.42
C LEU A 552 -2.06 -22.79 -5.97
N SER A 553 -0.76 -22.98 -5.76
CA SER A 553 -0.21 -23.13 -4.42
C SER A 553 1.27 -22.72 -4.34
N ILE A 554 1.68 -22.26 -3.15
CA ILE A 554 3.09 -22.05 -2.79
C ILE A 554 3.30 -22.74 -1.44
N LYS A 555 4.26 -23.67 -1.38
CA LYS A 555 4.56 -24.48 -0.20
C LYS A 555 6.07 -24.56 -0.01
N GLY A 556 6.54 -24.89 1.20
CA GLY A 556 7.94 -25.23 1.42
C GLY A 556 8.29 -26.54 0.72
N ASP A 557 9.47 -26.60 0.11
CA ASP A 557 9.96 -27.80 -0.56
C ASP A 557 10.54 -28.78 0.47
N LYS A 558 9.89 -29.94 0.63
CA LYS A 558 10.25 -30.95 1.63
C LYS A 558 11.58 -31.64 1.36
N ASP A 559 11.97 -31.69 0.09
CA ASP A 559 13.19 -32.34 -0.37
C ASP A 559 14.35 -31.34 -0.49
N ASP A 560 14.12 -30.08 -0.12
CA ASP A 560 15.12 -29.05 -0.05
C ASP A 560 16.13 -29.32 1.07
N PRO A 561 17.43 -29.48 0.77
CA PRO A 561 18.43 -29.86 1.78
C PRO A 561 18.74 -28.74 2.78
N HIS A 562 18.31 -27.50 2.52
CA HIS A 562 18.61 -26.35 3.37
C HIS A 562 17.48 -26.03 4.36
N SER A 563 16.24 -26.04 3.90
CA SER A 563 15.05 -25.63 4.65
C SER A 563 14.11 -26.77 5.02
N GLU A 564 14.28 -27.98 4.46
CA GLU A 564 13.54 -29.19 4.86
C GLU A 564 11.99 -29.00 4.92
N GLY A 565 11.42 -28.28 3.96
CA GLY A 565 9.98 -28.01 3.89
C GLY A 565 9.49 -26.80 4.68
N HIS A 566 10.38 -26.06 5.35
CA HIS A 566 10.02 -24.84 6.06
C HIS A 566 9.64 -23.69 5.11
N ILE A 567 8.57 -22.98 5.45
CA ILE A 567 8.17 -21.75 4.76
C ILE A 567 7.51 -20.78 5.75
N CYS A 568 7.89 -19.50 5.67
CA CYS A 568 7.33 -18.44 6.50
C CYS A 568 6.16 -17.72 5.81
N PRO A 569 5.36 -16.89 6.52
CA PRO A 569 4.24 -16.15 5.92
C PRO A 569 4.61 -15.31 4.69
N LYS A 570 5.83 -14.76 4.64
CA LYS A 570 6.33 -13.99 3.49
C LYS A 570 6.43 -14.85 2.23
N GLY A 571 6.94 -16.08 2.35
CA GLY A 571 7.05 -17.01 1.23
C GLY A 571 5.69 -17.34 0.60
N TYR A 572 4.65 -17.57 1.42
CA TYR A 572 3.28 -17.77 0.94
C TYR A 572 2.72 -16.58 0.15
N ALA A 573 3.16 -15.37 0.49
CA ALA A 573 2.71 -14.12 -0.10
C ALA A 573 3.49 -13.72 -1.37
N LEU A 574 4.40 -14.55 -1.89
CA LEU A 574 5.05 -14.30 -3.19
C LEU A 574 4.04 -14.05 -4.32
N GLN A 575 2.89 -14.74 -4.28
CA GLN A 575 1.79 -14.54 -5.22
C GLN A 575 1.24 -13.11 -5.17
N ASP A 576 1.23 -12.48 -3.99
CA ASP A 576 0.66 -11.16 -3.80
C ASP A 576 1.55 -10.08 -4.46
N LEU A 577 2.87 -10.31 -4.55
CA LEU A 577 3.79 -9.44 -5.29
C LEU A 577 3.67 -9.62 -6.81
N HIS A 578 3.52 -10.88 -7.27
CA HIS A 578 3.38 -11.16 -8.71
C HIS A 578 2.07 -10.61 -9.27
N ASN A 579 0.97 -10.85 -8.54
CA ASN A 579 -0.38 -10.46 -8.92
C ASN A 579 -0.75 -9.04 -8.47
N ASP A 580 0.20 -8.28 -7.89
CA ASP A 580 -0.08 -6.95 -7.38
C ASP A 580 -0.58 -6.04 -8.51
N PRO A 581 -1.81 -5.51 -8.42
CA PRO A 581 -2.34 -4.57 -9.40
C PRO A 581 -1.63 -3.20 -9.37
N ASP A 582 -0.98 -2.82 -8.27
CA ASP A 582 -0.28 -1.55 -8.11
C ASP A 582 1.18 -1.63 -8.58
N ARG A 583 1.67 -2.84 -8.90
CA ARG A 583 2.99 -3.04 -9.50
C ARG A 583 3.05 -2.43 -10.89
N LEU A 584 4.01 -1.53 -11.08
CA LEU A 584 4.34 -0.90 -12.35
C LEU A 584 4.95 -1.93 -13.32
N ARG A 585 4.52 -1.89 -14.58
CA ARG A 585 5.02 -2.77 -15.66
C ARG A 585 5.55 -1.99 -16.86
N THR A 586 5.29 -0.68 -16.90
CA THR A 586 5.69 0.24 -17.96
C THR A 586 6.41 1.43 -17.31
N PRO A 587 7.50 1.94 -17.91
CA PRO A 587 8.14 3.15 -17.43
C PRO A 587 7.17 4.32 -17.29
N LEU A 588 7.38 5.13 -16.25
CA LEU A 588 6.61 6.33 -16.01
C LEU A 588 7.52 7.55 -16.03
N GLU A 589 7.04 8.66 -16.60
CA GLU A 589 7.65 9.98 -16.53
C GLU A 589 6.71 10.95 -15.80
N LYS A 590 7.27 11.77 -14.91
CA LYS A 590 6.54 12.85 -14.25
C LYS A 590 6.56 14.10 -15.13
N VAL A 591 5.40 14.51 -15.63
CA VAL A 591 5.24 15.71 -16.45
C VAL A 591 4.23 16.63 -15.77
N ASN A 592 4.66 17.84 -15.40
CA ASN A 592 3.83 18.83 -14.70
C ASN A 592 3.17 18.28 -13.41
N GLY A 593 3.88 17.41 -12.67
CA GLY A 593 3.38 16.78 -11.46
C GLY A 593 2.50 15.54 -11.67
N GLU A 594 2.28 15.11 -12.92
CA GLU A 594 1.46 13.94 -13.26
C GLU A 594 2.32 12.80 -13.82
N TRP A 595 1.99 11.57 -13.48
CA TRP A 595 2.67 10.37 -13.98
C TRP A 595 2.06 9.92 -15.30
N LEU A 596 2.88 9.88 -16.35
CA LEU A 596 2.49 9.44 -17.69
C LEU A 596 3.36 8.27 -18.14
N PRO A 597 2.79 7.26 -18.82
CA PRO A 597 3.58 6.20 -19.44
C PRO A 597 4.53 6.76 -20.49
N ILE A 598 5.73 6.20 -20.55
CA ILE A 598 6.74 6.49 -21.57
C ILE A 598 7.31 5.16 -22.11
N ASP A 599 7.66 5.11 -23.39
CA ASP A 599 8.29 3.93 -23.96
C ASP A 599 9.72 3.74 -23.41
N TRP A 600 10.20 2.50 -23.41
CA TRP A 600 11.48 2.14 -22.81
C TRP A 600 12.69 2.87 -23.40
N ASP A 601 12.75 3.04 -24.72
CA ASP A 601 13.92 3.64 -25.34
C ASP A 601 13.98 5.14 -25.04
N SER A 602 12.85 5.84 -25.14
CA SER A 602 12.74 7.25 -24.72
C SER A 602 13.06 7.44 -23.24
N ALA A 603 12.60 6.54 -22.37
CA ALA A 603 12.89 6.61 -20.94
C ALA A 603 14.38 6.49 -20.65
N LEU A 604 15.03 5.46 -21.21
CA LEU A 604 16.46 5.21 -21.03
C LEU A 604 17.33 6.33 -21.62
N ASP A 605 16.95 6.87 -22.78
CA ASP A 605 17.65 7.99 -23.42
C ASP A 605 17.56 9.26 -22.58
N LYS A 606 16.35 9.61 -22.09
CA LYS A 606 16.14 10.78 -21.22
C LYS A 606 16.93 10.68 -19.92
N VAL A 607 16.89 9.52 -19.25
CA VAL A 607 17.65 9.28 -18.02
C VAL A 607 19.14 9.47 -18.26
N ALA A 608 19.69 8.81 -19.29
CA ALA A 608 21.12 8.92 -19.60
C ALA A 608 21.53 10.35 -19.94
N ALA A 609 20.73 11.05 -20.75
CA ALA A 609 20.98 12.44 -21.13
C ALA A 609 20.98 13.38 -19.92
N LYS A 610 20.00 13.25 -19.02
CA LYS A 610 19.89 14.08 -17.80
C LYS A 610 21.05 13.86 -16.84
N LEU A 611 21.41 12.60 -16.57
CA LEU A 611 22.55 12.29 -15.70
C LEU A 611 23.86 12.86 -16.25
N VAL A 612 24.13 12.68 -17.55
CA VAL A 612 25.36 13.19 -18.19
C VAL A 612 25.38 14.72 -18.27
N ASP A 613 24.24 15.36 -18.54
CA ASP A 613 24.13 16.82 -18.55
C ASP A 613 24.44 17.44 -17.19
N ILE A 614 23.86 16.90 -16.11
CA ILE A 614 24.16 17.35 -14.75
C ILE A 614 25.65 17.21 -14.44
N GLN A 615 26.26 16.06 -14.76
CA GLN A 615 27.69 15.86 -14.52
C GLN A 615 28.59 16.80 -15.34
N ARG A 616 28.21 17.12 -16.58
CA ARG A 616 28.94 18.10 -17.40
C ARG A 616 28.88 19.51 -16.82
N ARG A 617 27.77 19.88 -16.17
CA ARG A 617 27.58 21.20 -15.56
C ARG A 617 28.22 21.31 -14.17
N HIS A 618 28.14 20.26 -13.36
CA HIS A 618 28.40 20.31 -11.92
C HIS A 618 29.46 19.33 -11.42
N GLY A 619 30.07 18.53 -12.30
CA GLY A 619 31.08 17.52 -11.97
C GLY A 619 30.49 16.13 -11.71
N ASP A 620 31.32 15.09 -11.76
CA ASP A 620 30.85 13.69 -11.67
C ASP A 620 30.13 13.37 -10.35
N ASP A 621 30.62 13.93 -9.24
CA ASP A 621 30.09 13.72 -7.89
C ASP A 621 28.75 14.46 -7.63
N SER A 622 28.28 15.28 -8.58
CA SER A 622 26.94 15.90 -8.51
C SER A 622 25.79 14.93 -8.71
N ILE A 623 26.07 13.68 -9.10
CA ILE A 623 25.11 12.57 -9.08
C ILE A 623 25.42 11.69 -7.89
N ALA A 624 24.41 11.35 -7.08
CA ALA A 624 24.51 10.32 -6.06
C ALA A 624 23.67 9.08 -6.43
N GLY A 625 23.90 7.97 -5.75
CA GLY A 625 23.06 6.78 -5.92
C GLY A 625 22.92 5.92 -4.68
N TYR A 626 21.80 5.20 -4.59
CA TYR A 626 21.47 4.32 -3.47
C TYR A 626 20.99 2.96 -3.95
N TRP A 627 21.64 1.89 -3.46
CA TRP A 627 21.23 0.50 -3.71
C TRP A 627 20.57 -0.10 -2.47
N GLY A 628 19.28 -0.39 -2.58
CA GLY A 628 18.52 -1.01 -1.49
C GLY A 628 18.73 -2.52 -1.39
N ASN A 629 18.27 -3.09 -0.26
CA ASN A 629 18.43 -4.50 0.08
C ASN A 629 17.92 -5.51 -0.98
N PRO A 630 16.75 -5.30 -1.63
CA PRO A 630 16.26 -6.19 -2.69
C PRO A 630 17.28 -6.47 -3.80
N SER A 631 18.22 -5.54 -4.05
CA SER A 631 19.31 -5.74 -5.00
C SER A 631 20.12 -7.02 -4.73
N SER A 632 20.30 -7.42 -3.47
CA SER A 632 21.10 -8.60 -3.11
C SER A 632 20.40 -9.93 -3.43
N HIS A 633 19.08 -9.89 -3.68
CA HIS A 633 18.25 -11.07 -3.99
C HIS A 633 18.02 -11.25 -5.49
N ASN A 634 18.66 -10.45 -6.35
CA ASN A 634 18.46 -10.47 -7.79
C ASN A 634 19.79 -10.73 -8.52
N LEU A 635 19.85 -11.85 -9.26
CA LEU A 635 21.05 -12.31 -9.95
C LEU A 635 21.56 -11.29 -10.97
N GLY A 636 20.67 -10.85 -11.87
CA GLY A 636 20.99 -9.91 -12.95
C GLY A 636 21.47 -8.58 -12.41
N LEU A 637 20.74 -8.01 -11.45
CA LEU A 637 21.11 -6.75 -10.81
C LEU A 637 22.47 -6.85 -10.09
N MET A 638 22.77 -7.96 -9.41
CA MET A 638 24.06 -8.14 -8.75
C MET A 638 25.24 -8.24 -9.69
N MET A 639 25.05 -8.78 -10.89
CA MET A 639 26.09 -8.83 -11.90
C MET A 639 26.26 -7.50 -12.62
N ALA A 640 25.18 -6.76 -12.86
CA ALA A 640 25.21 -5.50 -13.61
C ALA A 640 25.53 -4.26 -12.76
N SER A 641 25.27 -4.25 -11.45
CA SER A 641 25.40 -3.05 -10.61
C SER A 641 26.79 -2.38 -10.65
N GLY A 642 27.86 -3.15 -10.89
CA GLY A 642 29.20 -2.59 -11.02
C GLY A 642 29.43 -1.79 -12.30
N THR A 643 28.79 -2.16 -13.41
CA THR A 643 28.98 -1.50 -14.71
C THR A 643 28.29 -0.13 -14.73
N LEU A 644 27.07 -0.05 -14.17
CA LEU A 644 26.35 1.22 -14.06
C LEU A 644 27.04 2.20 -13.10
N ARG A 645 27.50 1.74 -11.94
CA ARG A 645 28.27 2.59 -11.01
C ARG A 645 29.52 3.17 -11.68
N LYS A 646 30.25 2.34 -12.44
CA LYS A 646 31.41 2.80 -13.20
C LYS A 646 31.05 3.78 -14.32
N ALA A 647 29.89 3.62 -14.97
CA ALA A 647 29.42 4.54 -16.01
C ALA A 647 29.02 5.91 -15.45
N ILE A 648 28.33 5.91 -14.31
CA ILE A 648 28.01 7.14 -13.57
C ILE A 648 29.32 7.78 -13.12
N GLY A 649 30.26 7.03 -12.55
CA GLY A 649 31.60 7.54 -12.22
C GLY A 649 31.64 8.49 -11.02
N THR A 650 30.62 8.44 -10.16
CA THR A 650 30.52 9.21 -8.92
C THR A 650 31.09 8.45 -7.73
N ARG A 651 31.60 9.19 -6.74
CA ARG A 651 31.98 8.70 -5.40
C ARG A 651 30.81 8.70 -4.43
N ASN A 652 29.75 9.45 -4.71
CA ASN A 652 28.55 9.58 -3.87
C ASN A 652 27.60 8.37 -4.00
N ILE A 653 28.11 7.17 -3.70
CA ILE A 653 27.32 5.94 -3.71
C ILE A 653 27.04 5.50 -2.29
N SER A 654 25.81 5.12 -2.00
CA SER A 654 25.40 4.56 -0.71
C SER A 654 24.64 3.26 -0.91
N SER A 655 24.53 2.46 0.15
CA SER A 655 23.72 1.24 0.13
C SER A 655 23.07 0.99 1.47
N ALA A 656 22.08 0.10 1.49
CA ALA A 656 21.47 -0.36 2.74
C ALA A 656 22.47 -1.03 3.72
N ALA A 657 23.69 -1.38 3.29
CA ALA A 657 24.67 -2.03 4.16
C ALA A 657 25.10 -1.15 5.36
N SER A 658 25.14 0.17 5.20
CA SER A 658 25.45 1.12 6.29
C SER A 658 24.26 1.42 7.22
N LEU A 659 23.16 0.67 7.05
CA LEU A 659 22.02 0.63 7.96
C LEU A 659 21.91 -0.74 8.65
N ASP A 660 22.91 -1.61 8.44
CA ASP A 660 22.88 -3.01 8.81
C ASP A 660 24.32 -3.53 9.05
N GLN A 661 24.96 -4.16 8.05
CA GLN A 661 26.13 -5.02 8.25
C GLN A 661 27.51 -4.40 8.03
N MET A 662 27.60 -3.12 7.67
CA MET A 662 28.89 -2.48 7.38
C MET A 662 29.94 -2.64 8.51
N PRO A 663 29.59 -2.59 9.81
CA PRO A 663 30.54 -2.85 10.89
C PRO A 663 31.22 -4.23 10.81
N HIS A 664 30.48 -5.30 10.47
CA HIS A 664 31.04 -6.64 10.29
C HIS A 664 32.05 -6.67 9.14
N GLN A 665 31.72 -6.01 8.03
CA GLN A 665 32.56 -5.96 6.84
C GLN A 665 33.86 -5.21 7.12
N LEU A 666 33.78 -4.09 7.85
CA LEU A 666 34.96 -3.31 8.24
C LEU A 666 35.90 -4.14 9.12
N VAL A 667 35.38 -4.82 10.14
CA VAL A 667 36.20 -5.68 10.99
C VAL A 667 36.83 -6.81 10.19
N SER A 668 36.09 -7.42 9.25
CA SER A 668 36.62 -8.47 8.37
C SER A 668 37.74 -7.95 7.47
N TYR A 669 37.59 -6.73 6.94
CA TYR A 669 38.62 -6.06 6.15
C TYR A 669 39.87 -5.79 6.99
N LEU A 670 39.73 -5.24 8.20
CA LEU A 670 40.85 -4.89 9.07
C LEU A 670 41.59 -6.10 9.63
N MET A 671 40.89 -7.21 9.93
CA MET A 671 41.50 -8.40 10.53
C MET A 671 41.99 -9.42 9.51
N PHE A 672 41.22 -9.62 8.43
CA PHE A 672 41.46 -10.69 7.45
C PHE A 672 41.90 -10.16 6.10
N GLY A 673 41.76 -8.86 5.84
CA GLY A 673 42.15 -8.22 4.58
C GLY A 673 41.08 -8.26 3.49
N HIS A 674 39.82 -8.62 3.76
CA HIS A 674 38.76 -8.65 2.74
C HIS A 674 37.38 -8.26 3.30
N SER A 675 36.69 -7.28 2.69
CA SER A 675 35.40 -6.72 3.17
C SER A 675 34.23 -7.71 3.14
N GLN A 676 34.24 -8.65 2.20
CA GLN A 676 33.20 -9.68 2.04
C GLN A 676 33.50 -11.01 2.76
N LEU A 677 34.52 -11.07 3.61
CA LEU A 677 34.89 -12.31 4.31
C LEU A 677 34.15 -12.44 5.64
N PHE A 678 32.89 -12.85 5.59
CA PHE A 678 32.05 -12.98 6.77
C PHE A 678 32.35 -14.26 7.58
N THR A 679 32.36 -14.14 8.90
CA THR A 679 32.39 -15.28 9.82
C THR A 679 30.96 -15.75 10.12
N ILE A 680 30.68 -17.01 9.83
CA ILE A 680 29.35 -17.61 9.89
C ILE A 680 29.30 -18.64 11.03
N PRO A 681 28.30 -18.60 11.92
CA PRO A 681 28.11 -19.65 12.90
C PRO A 681 27.86 -21.01 12.24
N ASP A 682 28.66 -22.02 12.61
CA ASP A 682 28.44 -23.40 12.22
C ASP A 682 27.38 -24.07 13.11
N ILE A 683 26.18 -23.50 13.05
CA ILE A 683 25.07 -23.76 13.96
C ILE A 683 24.67 -25.25 14.04
N ASP A 684 24.94 -26.04 13.00
CA ASP A 684 24.62 -27.47 12.99
C ASP A 684 25.53 -28.30 13.88
N ARG A 685 26.71 -27.78 14.24
CA ARG A 685 27.73 -28.49 15.04
C ARG A 685 28.10 -27.77 16.33
N THR A 686 27.56 -26.59 16.61
CA THR A 686 27.83 -25.81 17.83
C THR A 686 27.32 -26.49 19.12
N GLN A 687 28.05 -26.43 20.23
CA GLN A 687 27.55 -26.91 21.53
C GLN A 687 27.10 -25.77 22.46
N TYR A 688 27.70 -24.59 22.35
CA TYR A 688 27.29 -23.41 23.12
C TYR A 688 27.14 -22.18 22.21
N MET A 689 25.94 -21.63 22.10
CA MET A 689 25.67 -20.45 21.27
C MET A 689 25.30 -19.25 22.14
N LEU A 690 26.14 -18.23 22.14
CA LEU A 690 25.86 -16.92 22.74
C LEU A 690 25.39 -15.96 21.64
N MET A 691 24.14 -15.52 21.73
CA MET A 691 23.49 -14.62 20.78
C MET A 691 23.28 -13.23 21.38
N LEU A 692 23.72 -12.18 20.68
CA LEU A 692 23.57 -10.78 21.11
C LEU A 692 22.71 -9.98 20.12
N GLY A 693 21.62 -9.38 20.59
CA GLY A 693 20.78 -8.47 19.80
C GLY A 693 20.21 -9.08 18.51
N ALA A 694 20.00 -10.40 18.50
CA ALA A 694 19.56 -11.17 17.34
C ALA A 694 18.17 -11.77 17.57
N ASN A 695 17.31 -11.72 16.55
CA ASN A 695 15.97 -12.32 16.61
C ASN A 695 15.65 -13.18 15.37
N PRO A 696 16.27 -14.36 15.22
CA PRO A 696 16.03 -15.25 14.09
C PRO A 696 14.57 -15.68 13.90
N ALA A 697 13.75 -15.69 14.96
CA ALA A 697 12.32 -15.96 14.84
C ALA A 697 11.55 -14.95 13.97
N ALA A 698 12.06 -13.73 13.82
CA ALA A 698 11.47 -12.71 12.94
C ALA A 698 12.25 -12.54 11.63
N SER A 699 13.57 -12.68 11.67
CA SER A 699 14.48 -12.37 10.54
C SER A 699 15.12 -13.57 9.85
N ASN A 700 14.89 -14.80 10.33
CA ASN A 700 15.48 -16.05 9.83
C ASN A 700 17.02 -16.17 9.96
N GLY A 701 17.65 -15.40 10.86
CA GLY A 701 19.08 -15.54 11.19
C GLY A 701 20.01 -14.69 10.31
N SER A 702 20.06 -13.38 10.56
CA SER A 702 20.77 -12.45 9.68
C SER A 702 22.30 -12.66 9.63
N LEU A 703 22.96 -12.53 8.47
CA LEU A 703 24.36 -12.97 8.22
C LEU A 703 24.66 -14.38 8.74
N MET A 704 23.65 -15.22 8.76
CA MET A 704 23.69 -16.62 9.17
C MET A 704 22.58 -17.32 8.37
N THR A 705 22.71 -17.29 7.04
CA THR A 705 21.70 -17.79 6.11
C THR A 705 21.37 -19.24 6.44
N ALA A 706 20.18 -19.44 7.00
CA ALA A 706 19.76 -20.70 7.56
C ALA A 706 18.28 -20.95 7.27
N GLY A 707 18.01 -21.97 6.45
CA GLY A 707 16.69 -22.57 6.32
C GLY A 707 16.25 -23.17 7.65
N ASP A 708 15.01 -22.90 8.04
CA ASP A 708 14.40 -23.31 9.32
C ASP A 708 15.29 -23.06 10.56
N ILE A 709 15.72 -21.81 10.73
CA ILE A 709 16.64 -21.44 11.82
C ILE A 709 16.14 -21.84 13.22
N LEU A 710 14.82 -21.84 13.45
CA LEU A 710 14.26 -22.19 14.76
C LEU A 710 14.49 -23.66 15.09
N LYS A 711 14.25 -24.56 14.12
CA LYS A 711 14.56 -25.98 14.26
C LYS A 711 16.06 -26.22 14.46
N ARG A 712 16.93 -25.41 13.84
CA ARG A 712 18.38 -25.49 14.06
C ARG A 712 18.79 -25.07 15.47
N LEU A 713 18.16 -24.03 16.04
CA LEU A 713 18.35 -23.65 17.45
C LEU A 713 17.90 -24.76 18.40
N GLU A 714 16.75 -25.39 18.13
CA GLU A 714 16.27 -26.54 18.90
C GLU A 714 17.24 -27.73 18.83
N ARG A 715 17.79 -28.04 17.65
CA ARG A 715 18.80 -29.10 17.47
C ARG A 715 20.06 -28.89 18.31
N ILE A 716 20.41 -27.65 18.68
CA ILE A 716 21.50 -27.38 19.63
C ILE A 716 21.18 -27.99 20.99
N ARG A 717 19.95 -27.82 21.45
CA ARG A 717 19.49 -28.31 22.75
C ARG A 717 19.26 -29.82 22.72
N GLU A 718 18.74 -30.35 21.61
CA GLU A 718 18.54 -31.80 21.42
C GLU A 718 19.86 -32.59 21.52
N ARG A 719 20.98 -32.02 21.05
CA ARG A 719 22.32 -32.61 21.22
C ARG A 719 23.01 -32.25 22.54
N GLY A 720 22.26 -31.75 23.52
CA GLY A 720 22.75 -31.41 24.86
C GLY A 720 23.54 -30.10 24.93
N GLY A 721 23.43 -29.25 23.91
CA GLY A 721 24.03 -27.93 23.87
C GLY A 721 23.18 -26.87 24.56
N LYS A 722 23.67 -25.63 24.57
CA LYS A 722 23.05 -24.50 25.27
C LYS A 722 23.03 -23.25 24.40
N VAL A 723 21.91 -22.53 24.42
CA VAL A 723 21.73 -21.25 23.71
C VAL A 723 21.37 -20.15 24.71
N VAL A 724 22.14 -19.07 24.72
CA VAL A 724 21.93 -17.90 25.58
C VAL A 724 21.68 -16.67 24.71
N LEU A 725 20.58 -15.97 24.96
CA LEU A 725 20.18 -14.75 24.26
C LEU A 725 20.34 -13.52 25.16
N ILE A 726 21.09 -12.53 24.70
CA ILE A 726 21.26 -11.22 25.32
C ILE A 726 20.51 -10.20 24.47
N ASP A 727 19.44 -9.60 24.99
CA ASP A 727 18.60 -8.64 24.25
C ASP A 727 17.78 -7.75 25.21
N PRO A 728 17.65 -6.44 24.95
CA PRO A 728 16.79 -5.53 25.75
C PRO A 728 15.29 -5.89 25.70
N ARG A 729 14.88 -6.75 24.77
CA ARG A 729 13.54 -7.31 24.66
C ARG A 729 13.60 -8.82 24.78
N ARG A 730 12.68 -9.43 25.52
CA ARG A 730 12.39 -10.86 25.45
C ARG A 730 11.72 -11.15 24.10
N THR A 731 12.53 -11.33 23.07
CA THR A 731 12.06 -11.49 21.69
C THR A 731 11.35 -12.83 21.46
N GLU A 732 10.77 -13.01 20.28
CA GLU A 732 10.12 -14.26 19.89
C GLU A 732 11.10 -15.44 19.89
N SER A 733 12.39 -15.17 19.64
CA SER A 733 13.46 -16.17 19.70
C SER A 733 13.72 -16.69 21.12
N ALA A 734 13.36 -15.93 22.16
CA ALA A 734 13.55 -16.34 23.56
C ALA A 734 12.81 -17.64 23.93
N ARG A 735 11.84 -18.09 23.11
CA ARG A 735 11.11 -19.36 23.30
C ARG A 735 11.94 -20.59 22.91
N TYR A 736 12.99 -20.41 22.13
CA TYR A 736 13.81 -21.47 21.54
C TYR A 736 15.21 -21.56 22.16
N VAL A 737 15.50 -20.73 23.16
CA VAL A 737 16.80 -20.65 23.84
C VAL A 737 16.66 -21.07 25.31
N ASP A 738 17.78 -21.42 25.96
CA ASP A 738 17.78 -21.87 27.35
C ASP A 738 17.74 -20.71 28.34
N GLN A 739 18.28 -19.56 27.95
CA GLN A 739 18.30 -18.37 28.80
C GLN A 739 18.18 -17.09 27.98
N HIS A 740 17.37 -16.16 28.48
CA HIS A 740 17.36 -14.77 28.05
C HIS A 740 17.80 -13.87 29.21
N LEU A 741 18.67 -12.90 28.93
CA LEU A 741 19.06 -11.85 29.85
C LEU A 741 18.83 -10.48 29.19
N PHE A 742 18.24 -9.57 29.97
CA PHE A 742 18.12 -8.17 29.56
C PHE A 742 19.49 -7.50 29.58
N ILE A 743 19.75 -6.68 28.57
CA ILE A 743 20.89 -5.78 28.48
C ILE A 743 20.40 -4.37 28.19
N ARG A 744 21.09 -3.37 28.72
CA ARG A 744 20.81 -1.98 28.37
C ARG A 744 21.20 -1.71 26.91
N PRO A 745 20.33 -1.10 26.08
CA PRO A 745 20.67 -0.79 24.69
C PRO A 745 21.95 0.03 24.58
N GLY A 746 22.83 -0.28 23.61
CA GLY A 746 24.08 0.46 23.39
C GLY A 746 25.26 0.00 24.24
N THR A 747 25.13 -1.07 25.05
CA THR A 747 26.14 -1.43 26.05
C THR A 747 26.78 -2.81 25.87
N ASP A 748 26.50 -3.48 24.75
CA ASP A 748 27.00 -4.81 24.40
C ASP A 748 28.53 -4.88 24.40
N ALA A 749 29.22 -3.82 23.98
CA ALA A 749 30.69 -3.75 23.98
C ALA A 749 31.25 -3.94 25.39
N PHE A 750 30.63 -3.30 26.40
CA PHE A 750 31.05 -3.42 27.79
C PHE A 750 30.81 -4.82 28.34
N PHE A 751 29.69 -5.44 27.99
CA PHE A 751 29.42 -6.84 28.35
C PHE A 751 30.50 -7.76 27.78
N LEU A 752 30.84 -7.61 26.50
CA LEU A 752 31.91 -8.39 25.85
C LEU A 752 33.29 -8.15 26.50
N LEU A 753 33.60 -6.91 26.90
CA LEU A 753 34.82 -6.60 27.67
C LEU A 753 34.86 -7.38 29.00
N GLY A 754 33.73 -7.46 29.71
CA GLY A 754 33.62 -8.26 30.93
C GLY A 754 33.85 -9.75 30.71
N LEU A 755 33.29 -10.31 29.63
CA LEU A 755 33.52 -11.71 29.26
C LEU A 755 34.98 -11.99 28.95
N ILE A 756 35.60 -11.16 28.09
CA ILE A 756 37.00 -11.30 27.70
C ILE A 756 37.92 -11.16 28.91
N ARG A 757 37.69 -10.14 29.76
CA ARG A 757 38.47 -9.93 30.98
C ARG A 757 38.43 -11.16 31.88
N HIS A 758 37.24 -11.73 32.11
CA HIS A 758 37.11 -12.93 32.96
C HIS A 758 37.80 -14.16 32.35
N VAL A 759 37.71 -14.36 31.03
CA VAL A 759 38.44 -15.43 30.33
C VAL A 759 39.95 -15.30 30.52
N LEU A 760 40.49 -14.09 30.42
CA LEU A 760 41.91 -13.81 30.64
C LEU A 760 42.31 -14.03 32.10
N ASP A 761 41.56 -13.48 33.06
CA ASP A 761 41.83 -13.58 34.50
C ASP A 761 41.85 -15.02 35.02
N GLN A 762 40.98 -15.87 34.48
CA GLN A 762 40.88 -17.27 34.88
C GLN A 762 41.81 -18.19 34.07
N GLY A 763 42.60 -17.65 33.12
CA GLY A 763 43.49 -18.44 32.28
C GLY A 763 42.75 -19.43 31.38
N LEU A 764 41.56 -19.07 30.90
CA LEU A 764 40.67 -19.94 30.11
C LEU A 764 40.93 -19.87 28.60
N THR A 765 42.04 -19.26 28.17
CA THR A 765 42.38 -19.12 26.74
C THR A 765 42.83 -20.45 26.13
N LYS A 766 42.34 -20.75 24.91
CA LYS A 766 42.59 -21.99 24.16
C LYS A 766 42.74 -21.72 22.66
N PRO A 767 43.63 -20.82 22.22
CA PRO A 767 43.65 -20.35 20.83
C PRO A 767 44.06 -21.38 19.78
N GLY A 768 44.69 -22.49 20.20
CA GLY A 768 45.13 -23.56 19.29
C GLY A 768 45.98 -23.03 18.15
N ARG A 769 45.68 -23.46 16.92
CA ARG A 769 46.39 -23.07 15.69
C ARG A 769 46.30 -21.58 15.36
N LEU A 770 45.32 -20.85 15.90
CA LEU A 770 45.15 -19.42 15.62
C LEU A 770 46.32 -18.60 16.20
N ARG A 771 46.96 -19.10 17.26
CA ARG A 771 48.13 -18.45 17.86
C ARG A 771 49.28 -18.31 16.88
N ASP A 772 49.49 -19.32 16.05
CA ASP A 772 50.60 -19.34 15.08
C ASP A 772 50.30 -18.53 13.82
N LEU A 773 49.07 -18.03 13.68
CA LEU A 773 48.61 -17.21 12.56
C LEU A 773 48.62 -15.71 12.88
N ALA A 774 49.03 -15.29 14.09
CA ALA A 774 49.02 -13.89 14.51
C ALA A 774 50.35 -13.49 15.20
N ASP A 775 51.07 -12.54 14.63
CA ASP A 775 52.36 -12.06 15.16
C ASP A 775 52.18 -11.17 16.41
N ASP A 776 51.04 -10.50 16.53
CA ASP A 776 50.69 -9.53 17.57
C ASP A 776 49.95 -10.15 18.76
N TRP A 777 50.00 -11.47 18.92
CA TRP A 777 49.29 -12.20 19.98
C TRP A 777 49.51 -11.62 21.39
N THR A 778 50.77 -11.31 21.72
CA THR A 778 51.14 -10.80 23.04
C THR A 778 50.67 -9.36 23.29
N ALA A 779 50.26 -8.63 22.24
CA ALA A 779 49.75 -7.28 22.36
C ALA A 779 48.26 -7.25 22.77
N LEU A 780 47.53 -8.36 22.64
CA LEU A 780 46.08 -8.42 22.84
C LEU A 780 45.67 -8.36 24.32
N GLU A 781 46.30 -9.15 25.20
CA GLU A 781 45.93 -9.24 26.62
C GLU A 781 46.03 -7.89 27.36
N PRO A 782 47.12 -7.09 27.21
CA PRO A 782 47.25 -5.79 27.87
C PRO A 782 46.15 -4.77 27.52
N LEU A 783 45.45 -4.94 26.39
CA LEU A 783 44.36 -4.03 25.99
C LEU A 783 43.16 -4.08 26.94
N PHE A 784 43.00 -5.18 27.67
CA PHE A 784 41.89 -5.40 28.59
C PHE A 784 42.26 -5.15 30.05
N ASP A 785 43.42 -4.55 30.31
CA ASP A 785 43.84 -4.17 31.65
C ASP A 785 43.00 -3.04 32.23
N GLY A 786 42.63 -3.19 33.52
CA GLY A 786 41.83 -2.21 34.24
C GLY A 786 40.32 -2.26 33.98
N VAL A 787 39.81 -3.28 33.26
CA VAL A 787 38.37 -3.54 33.16
C VAL A 787 37.85 -4.10 34.50
N SER A 788 36.93 -3.38 35.16
CA SER A 788 36.23 -3.85 36.37
C SER A 788 34.88 -4.49 36.02
N LEU A 789 34.64 -5.71 36.51
CA LEU A 789 33.37 -6.40 36.29
C LEU A 789 32.20 -5.69 36.97
N GLU A 790 32.43 -5.02 38.09
CA GLU A 790 31.42 -4.22 38.79
C GLU A 790 30.99 -3.02 37.96
N GLN A 791 31.93 -2.32 37.32
CA GLN A 791 31.65 -1.22 36.40
C GLN A 791 30.93 -1.72 35.15
N VAL A 792 31.39 -2.84 34.57
CA VAL A 792 30.71 -3.48 33.42
C VAL A 792 29.28 -3.84 33.79
N SER A 793 29.06 -4.47 34.94
CA SER A 793 27.75 -4.89 35.40
C SER A 793 26.81 -3.70 35.58
N ALA A 794 27.29 -2.61 36.19
CA ALA A 794 26.52 -1.39 36.36
C ALA A 794 26.13 -0.76 35.00
N ARG A 795 27.04 -0.75 34.03
CA ARG A 795 26.83 -0.17 32.70
C ARG A 795 25.85 -0.99 31.85
N CYS A 796 26.07 -2.30 31.74
CA CYS A 796 25.25 -3.13 30.86
C CYS A 796 23.95 -3.66 31.49
N GLY A 797 23.86 -3.63 32.82
CA GLY A 797 22.70 -4.13 33.56
C GLY A 797 22.68 -5.64 33.78
N ILE A 798 23.75 -6.38 33.39
CA ILE A 798 23.88 -7.81 33.63
C ILE A 798 24.71 -8.04 34.89
N ALA A 799 24.25 -8.92 35.78
CA ALA A 799 24.93 -9.20 37.04
C ALA A 799 26.33 -9.79 36.84
N VAL A 800 27.30 -9.41 37.68
CA VAL A 800 28.67 -9.96 37.65
C VAL A 800 28.68 -11.49 37.65
N ALA A 801 27.80 -12.12 38.45
CA ALA A 801 27.71 -13.58 38.51
C ALA A 801 27.32 -14.21 37.17
N ASP A 802 26.42 -13.59 36.41
CA ASP A 802 26.03 -14.05 35.08
C ASP A 802 27.13 -13.82 34.05
N ILE A 803 27.85 -12.69 34.12
CA ILE A 803 29.00 -12.43 33.25
C ILE A 803 30.06 -13.53 33.43
N LYS A 804 30.44 -13.83 34.68
CA LYS A 804 31.43 -14.87 35.00
C LYS A 804 30.98 -16.24 34.51
N ARG A 805 29.75 -16.64 34.85
CA ARG A 805 29.18 -17.92 34.45
C ARG A 805 29.13 -18.08 32.93
N ILE A 806 28.70 -17.06 32.18
CA ILE A 806 28.63 -17.12 30.73
C ILE A 806 30.02 -17.27 30.12
N ALA A 807 31.01 -16.52 30.60
CA ALA A 807 32.40 -16.64 30.15
C ALA A 807 32.99 -18.04 30.42
N GLU A 808 32.73 -18.59 31.62
CA GLU A 808 33.16 -19.94 32.00
C GLU A 808 32.45 -21.02 31.17
N ASP A 809 31.12 -20.98 31.06
CA ASP A 809 30.33 -21.92 30.26
C ASP A 809 30.79 -21.90 28.78
N PHE A 810 31.03 -20.70 28.23
CA PHE A 810 31.48 -20.51 26.85
C PHE A 810 32.88 -21.10 26.60
N ALA A 811 33.84 -20.84 27.49
CA ALA A 811 35.20 -21.35 27.36
C ALA A 811 35.33 -22.85 27.70
N ALA A 812 34.40 -23.40 28.50
CA ALA A 812 34.36 -24.81 28.86
C ALA A 812 33.75 -25.70 27.78
N ALA A 813 32.85 -25.16 26.93
CA ALA A 813 32.22 -25.91 25.85
C ALA A 813 33.24 -26.47 24.85
N GLU A 814 32.93 -27.63 24.27
CA GLU A 814 33.80 -28.29 23.26
C GLU A 814 33.98 -27.43 22.00
N CYS A 815 32.87 -26.85 21.54
CA CYS A 815 32.78 -25.85 20.49
C CYS A 815 31.71 -24.82 20.87
N ALA A 816 32.04 -23.55 20.72
CA ALA A 816 31.14 -22.44 21.05
C ALA A 816 31.15 -21.38 19.96
N VAL A 817 30.11 -20.56 19.91
CA VAL A 817 30.03 -19.42 18.99
C VAL A 817 29.41 -18.22 19.69
N CYS A 818 30.11 -17.07 19.64
CA CYS A 818 29.57 -15.78 20.06
C CYS A 818 29.17 -14.99 18.81
N TYR A 819 27.86 -14.79 18.62
CA TYR A 819 27.24 -14.23 17.43
C TYR A 819 26.34 -13.04 17.79
N GLY A 820 26.38 -11.98 16.98
CA GLY A 820 25.53 -10.80 17.15
C GLY A 820 25.11 -10.18 15.83
N ARG A 821 23.94 -9.52 15.83
CA ARG A 821 23.34 -8.87 14.64
C ARG A 821 22.76 -7.49 14.91
N MET A 822 21.77 -7.04 14.14
CA MET A 822 21.21 -5.67 14.15
C MET A 822 21.21 -4.97 15.51
N GLY A 823 20.83 -5.65 16.59
CA GLY A 823 20.86 -5.10 17.94
C GLY A 823 22.24 -4.59 18.37
N VAL A 824 23.35 -5.20 17.93
CA VAL A 824 24.74 -4.80 18.19
C VAL A 824 25.42 -4.08 17.01
N SER A 825 24.92 -4.23 15.78
CA SER A 825 25.50 -3.59 14.58
C SER A 825 25.08 -2.12 14.43
N THR A 826 23.82 -1.79 14.77
CA THR A 826 23.27 -0.44 14.57
C THR A 826 23.24 0.34 15.88
N GLN A 827 24.38 0.37 16.57
CA GLN A 827 24.66 1.07 17.82
C GLN A 827 25.97 1.85 17.71
N SER A 828 26.26 2.77 18.64
CA SER A 828 27.45 3.65 18.64
C SER A 828 28.82 2.94 18.73
N TYR A 829 28.82 1.63 18.92
CA TYR A 829 30.01 0.76 19.00
C TYR A 829 29.87 -0.46 18.07
N GLY A 830 29.22 -0.28 16.92
CA GLY A 830 28.96 -1.34 15.95
C GLY A 830 30.21 -2.14 15.60
N ALA A 831 31.26 -1.49 15.11
CA ALA A 831 32.49 -2.19 14.70
C ALA A 831 33.22 -2.81 15.89
N LEU A 832 33.30 -2.10 17.02
CA LEU A 832 33.93 -2.59 18.24
C LEU A 832 33.26 -3.86 18.78
N ASN A 833 31.91 -3.92 18.79
CA ASN A 833 31.16 -5.12 19.18
C ASN A 833 31.60 -6.34 18.38
N HIS A 834 31.73 -6.20 17.05
CA HIS A 834 32.10 -7.30 16.17
C HIS A 834 33.53 -7.76 16.38
N TRP A 835 34.46 -6.82 16.57
CA TRP A 835 35.84 -7.16 16.91
C TRP A 835 35.93 -7.89 18.25
N LEU A 836 35.25 -7.41 19.30
CA LEU A 836 35.27 -8.06 20.62
C LEU A 836 34.63 -9.47 20.58
N MET A 837 33.55 -9.67 19.81
CA MET A 837 33.01 -11.01 19.58
C MET A 837 34.02 -11.92 18.89
N LEU A 838 34.72 -11.45 17.87
CA LEU A 838 35.79 -12.22 17.22
C LEU A 838 36.94 -12.51 18.18
N VAL A 839 37.39 -11.54 18.97
CA VAL A 839 38.41 -11.72 20.01
C VAL A 839 38.00 -12.82 20.99
N LEU A 840 36.76 -12.82 21.47
CA LEU A 840 36.27 -13.87 22.37
C LEU A 840 36.30 -15.27 21.70
N ASN A 841 35.84 -15.37 20.44
CA ASN A 841 35.91 -16.63 19.69
C ASN A 841 37.38 -17.06 19.45
N ILE A 842 38.28 -16.13 19.14
CA ILE A 842 39.71 -16.41 18.88
C ILE A 842 40.42 -16.87 20.16
N LEU A 843 40.25 -16.14 21.27
CA LEU A 843 40.88 -16.47 22.56
C LEU A 843 40.48 -17.85 23.06
N THR A 844 39.29 -18.32 22.70
CA THR A 844 38.75 -19.64 23.12
C THR A 844 38.90 -20.74 22.06
N GLY A 845 39.53 -20.45 20.91
CA GLY A 845 39.81 -21.44 19.87
C GLY A 845 38.59 -21.84 19.02
N ASN A 846 37.64 -20.93 18.87
CA ASN A 846 36.36 -21.13 18.20
C ASN A 846 36.26 -20.41 16.84
N LEU A 847 37.29 -19.69 16.37
CA LEU A 847 37.34 -19.20 14.99
C LEU A 847 37.95 -20.25 14.05
N ASP A 848 37.34 -20.39 12.87
CA ASP A 848 37.67 -21.32 11.79
C ASP A 848 37.78 -22.77 12.25
N ARG A 849 36.81 -23.23 13.07
CA ARG A 849 36.76 -24.60 13.61
C ARG A 849 35.33 -25.15 13.50
N PRO A 850 35.14 -26.45 13.20
CA PRO A 850 33.82 -27.08 13.28
C PRO A 850 33.10 -26.82 14.61
N GLY A 851 31.86 -26.35 14.52
CA GLY A 851 31.00 -25.92 15.63
C GLY A 851 31.23 -24.49 16.12
N GLY A 852 32.23 -23.78 15.59
CA GLY A 852 32.55 -22.39 15.92
C GLY A 852 32.09 -21.37 14.86
N MET A 853 32.77 -20.22 14.79
CA MET A 853 32.65 -19.28 13.68
C MET A 853 33.50 -19.74 12.50
N MET A 854 32.93 -19.97 11.33
CA MET A 854 33.60 -20.52 10.15
C MET A 854 33.43 -19.65 8.90
N PHE A 855 34.00 -20.09 7.78
CA PHE A 855 33.83 -19.48 6.47
C PHE A 855 33.17 -20.47 5.51
N THR A 856 32.44 -19.93 4.52
CA THR A 856 31.82 -20.72 3.46
C THR A 856 32.77 -20.95 2.29
N THR A 857 32.52 -22.01 1.54
CA THR A 857 33.15 -22.31 0.25
C THR A 857 32.06 -22.31 -0.83
N PRO A 858 31.52 -21.13 -1.19
CA PRO A 858 30.41 -21.03 -2.13
C PRO A 858 30.80 -21.52 -3.52
N ALA A 859 29.84 -22.11 -4.24
CA ALA A 859 30.05 -22.64 -5.59
C ALA A 859 30.53 -21.58 -6.58
N PHE A 860 29.96 -20.37 -6.49
CA PHE A 860 30.44 -19.19 -7.20
C PHE A 860 31.13 -18.24 -6.21
N ASN A 861 32.44 -18.42 -6.00
CA ASN A 861 33.21 -17.66 -5.03
C ASN A 861 33.83 -16.39 -5.63
N LYS A 862 33.13 -15.26 -5.54
CA LYS A 862 33.67 -13.96 -5.99
C LYS A 862 34.72 -13.35 -5.06
N ALA A 863 34.85 -13.80 -3.81
CA ALA A 863 35.83 -13.24 -2.87
C ALA A 863 37.28 -13.54 -3.31
N GLN A 864 37.51 -14.63 -4.05
CA GLN A 864 38.84 -14.96 -4.59
C GLN A 864 39.23 -14.15 -5.84
N SER A 865 38.30 -13.41 -6.44
CA SER A 865 38.48 -12.77 -7.76
C SER A 865 38.19 -11.25 -7.76
N ARG A 866 38.00 -10.62 -6.59
CA ARG A 866 37.58 -9.21 -6.45
C ARG A 866 38.65 -8.35 -5.76
N PRO A 867 38.59 -7.01 -5.91
CA PRO A 867 39.33 -6.12 -5.02
C PRO A 867 38.86 -6.31 -3.58
N MET A 868 39.81 -6.15 -2.68
CA MET A 868 39.72 -6.56 -1.27
C MET A 868 38.79 -5.69 -0.40
N GLY A 869 38.44 -4.50 -0.89
CA GLY A 869 37.73 -3.45 -0.16
C GLY A 869 38.58 -2.20 -0.01
N SER A 870 37.98 -1.13 0.52
CA SER A 870 38.61 0.14 0.84
C SER A 870 38.03 0.69 2.14
N PHE A 871 38.81 1.50 2.86
CA PHE A 871 38.37 2.15 4.09
C PHE A 871 39.01 3.52 4.23
N ASN A 872 38.18 4.53 4.48
CA ASN A 872 38.56 5.92 4.74
C ASN A 872 39.56 6.48 3.71
N THR A 873 39.43 6.06 2.45
CA THR A 873 40.31 6.56 1.36
C THR A 873 39.90 7.94 0.88
N TYR A 874 38.64 8.30 1.13
CA TYR A 874 38.04 9.62 1.00
C TYR A 874 36.87 9.72 2.00
N GLN A 875 36.32 10.91 2.17
CA GLN A 875 35.30 11.18 3.20
C GLN A 875 34.11 11.95 2.62
N SER A 876 32.95 11.83 3.27
CA SER A 876 31.79 12.65 2.94
C SER A 876 32.12 14.13 3.14
N ARG A 877 31.52 14.99 2.33
CA ARG A 877 31.87 16.42 2.30
C ARG A 877 31.19 17.17 3.45
N ALA A 878 29.94 16.82 3.76
CA ALA A 878 29.16 17.56 4.76
C ALA A 878 29.67 17.31 6.19
N ARG A 879 30.00 16.05 6.53
CA ARG A 879 30.41 15.64 7.88
C ARG A 879 31.79 15.01 8.02
N GLY A 880 32.47 14.67 6.92
CA GLY A 880 33.76 14.00 7.00
C GLY A 880 33.66 12.54 7.45
N LEU A 881 32.53 11.86 7.21
CA LEU A 881 32.39 10.44 7.55
C LEU A 881 33.20 9.56 6.57
N PRO A 882 33.82 8.47 7.06
CA PRO A 882 34.68 7.64 6.24
C PRO A 882 33.87 6.88 5.18
N GLU A 883 34.44 6.77 3.98
CA GLU A 883 34.00 5.77 3.02
C GLU A 883 34.38 4.35 3.47
N PHE A 884 33.57 3.36 3.08
CA PHE A 884 33.91 1.94 3.14
C PHE A 884 33.42 1.17 1.91
N ASP A 885 34.30 0.35 1.30
CA ASP A 885 34.05 -0.46 0.09
C ASP A 885 33.42 0.32 -1.09
N SER A 886 33.89 1.55 -1.27
CA SER A 886 33.43 2.60 -2.19
C SER A 886 32.00 3.09 -1.92
N TYR A 887 31.50 2.92 -0.69
CA TYR A 887 30.22 3.44 -0.24
C TYR A 887 30.38 4.51 0.84
N PHE A 888 29.63 5.60 0.71
CA PHE A 888 29.35 6.49 1.82
C PHE A 888 28.22 5.96 2.70
N PRO A 889 28.27 6.27 4.01
CA PRO A 889 27.17 5.94 4.91
C PRO A 889 25.85 6.57 4.46
N ALA A 890 24.76 5.80 4.46
CA ALA A 890 23.44 6.24 4.02
C ALA A 890 22.89 7.45 4.81
N VAL A 891 23.38 7.68 6.03
CA VAL A 891 23.05 8.88 6.83
C VAL A 891 23.56 10.17 6.19
N THR A 892 24.51 10.11 5.25
CA THR A 892 25.04 11.30 4.57
C THR A 892 24.24 11.70 3.34
N ILE A 893 23.32 10.85 2.84
CA ILE A 893 22.65 11.08 1.56
C ILE A 893 21.93 12.44 1.55
N ALA A 894 21.11 12.72 2.56
CA ALA A 894 20.31 13.94 2.60
C ALA A 894 21.18 15.19 2.76
N GLU A 895 22.21 15.17 3.60
CA GLU A 895 23.11 16.31 3.80
C GLU A 895 23.99 16.60 2.57
N GLU A 896 24.38 15.58 1.80
CA GLU A 896 25.13 15.78 0.56
C GLU A 896 24.28 16.46 -0.53
N MET A 897 22.95 16.30 -0.48
CA MET A 897 21.98 17.03 -1.30
C MET A 897 21.76 18.46 -0.77
N LEU A 898 21.53 18.60 0.55
CA LEU A 898 21.10 19.86 1.15
C LEU A 898 22.24 20.88 1.35
N THR A 899 23.48 20.42 1.53
CA THR A 899 24.60 21.32 1.84
C THR A 899 25.14 21.95 0.55
N PRO A 900 25.10 23.29 0.38
CA PRO A 900 25.62 23.93 -0.83
C PRO A 900 27.14 23.80 -0.97
N GLY A 901 27.65 23.85 -2.21
CA GLY A 901 29.09 23.86 -2.50
C GLY A 901 29.49 23.03 -3.71
N GLU A 902 30.78 22.99 -4.01
CA GLU A 902 31.34 22.06 -5.01
C GLU A 902 31.02 20.61 -4.61
N GLY A 903 30.54 19.81 -5.56
CA GLY A 903 30.12 18.44 -5.30
C GLY A 903 28.75 18.27 -4.64
N GLN A 904 27.96 19.34 -4.48
CA GLN A 904 26.56 19.21 -4.04
C GLN A 904 25.78 18.28 -4.98
N VAL A 905 25.04 17.35 -4.41
CA VAL A 905 24.23 16.41 -5.18
C VAL A 905 23.06 17.14 -5.83
N ARG A 906 22.95 17.02 -7.15
CA ARG A 906 21.91 17.60 -8.01
C ARG A 906 21.05 16.54 -8.68
N GLY A 907 21.57 15.32 -8.85
CA GLY A 907 20.76 14.22 -9.34
C GLY A 907 20.97 12.92 -8.57
N PHE A 908 19.97 12.04 -8.61
CA PHE A 908 19.94 10.83 -7.79
C PHE A 908 19.46 9.60 -8.57
N VAL A 909 20.17 8.48 -8.39
CA VAL A 909 19.81 7.17 -8.93
C VAL A 909 19.45 6.24 -7.77
N CYS A 910 18.16 5.96 -7.59
CA CYS A 910 17.69 5.00 -6.59
C CYS A 910 17.45 3.63 -7.26
N VAL A 911 17.99 2.56 -6.69
CA VAL A 911 17.85 1.19 -7.21
C VAL A 911 17.27 0.29 -6.14
N ALA A 912 16.05 -0.19 -6.37
CA ALA A 912 15.31 -1.10 -5.49
C ALA A 912 15.36 -0.69 -4.02
N GLY A 913 15.08 0.59 -3.73
CA GLY A 913 15.33 1.22 -2.44
C GLY A 913 14.25 2.21 -2.04
N ASN A 914 14.08 2.37 -0.72
CA ASN A 914 13.16 3.35 -0.14
C ASN A 914 13.79 4.10 1.05
N PRO A 915 14.86 4.88 0.82
CA PRO A 915 15.56 5.66 1.84
C PRO A 915 14.64 6.55 2.68
N VAL A 916 13.57 7.13 2.13
CA VAL A 916 12.61 7.96 2.91
C VAL A 916 12.05 7.19 4.13
N LEU A 917 11.78 5.89 3.98
CA LEU A 917 11.34 5.06 5.10
C LEU A 917 12.47 4.30 5.79
N SER A 918 13.61 4.07 5.13
CA SER A 918 14.66 3.19 5.65
C SER A 918 15.83 3.88 6.36
N THR A 919 16.17 5.13 6.02
CA THR A 919 17.28 5.87 6.64
C THR A 919 16.79 6.71 7.82
N PRO A 920 17.65 7.00 8.82
CA PRO A 920 17.36 8.00 9.85
C PRO A 920 16.90 9.33 9.28
N ASN A 921 16.07 10.04 10.04
CA ASN A 921 15.46 11.31 9.67
C ASN A 921 14.78 11.31 8.28
N GLY A 922 13.77 10.43 8.14
CA GLY A 922 13.03 10.26 6.88
C GLY A 922 12.40 11.55 6.32
N ARG A 923 12.06 12.52 7.18
CA ARG A 923 11.53 13.83 6.76
C ARG A 923 12.58 14.70 6.08
N GLN A 924 13.81 14.71 6.59
CA GLN A 924 14.92 15.39 5.93
C GLN A 924 15.25 14.72 4.59
N MET A 925 15.15 13.40 4.50
CA MET A 925 15.30 12.69 3.23
C MET A 925 14.23 13.11 2.22
N ASP A 926 12.96 13.21 2.65
CA ASP A 926 11.84 13.68 1.81
C ASP A 926 12.14 15.09 1.25
N GLU A 927 12.56 16.03 2.12
CA GLU A 927 12.95 17.40 1.72
C GLU A 927 14.16 17.42 0.77
N ALA A 928 15.17 16.60 1.03
CA ALA A 928 16.39 16.56 0.23
C ALA A 928 16.12 16.09 -1.21
N LEU A 929 15.23 15.11 -1.37
CA LEU A 929 14.85 14.59 -2.69
C LEU A 929 14.04 15.61 -3.51
N ASP A 930 13.18 16.40 -2.86
CA ASP A 930 12.39 17.46 -3.51
C ASP A 930 13.26 18.59 -4.13
N GLN A 931 14.52 18.73 -3.69
CA GLN A 931 15.44 19.79 -4.18
C GLN A 931 16.28 19.39 -5.39
N LEU A 932 16.20 18.13 -5.83
CA LEU A 932 17.04 17.62 -6.93
C LEU A 932 16.64 18.23 -8.28
N GLU A 933 17.60 18.38 -9.18
CA GLU A 933 17.34 18.74 -10.59
C GLU A 933 16.81 17.54 -11.38
N PHE A 934 17.18 16.33 -10.99
CA PHE A 934 16.72 15.10 -11.64
C PHE A 934 16.85 13.87 -10.73
N MET A 935 15.84 13.01 -10.69
CA MET A 935 15.91 11.71 -10.04
C MET A 935 15.34 10.60 -10.92
N VAL A 936 16.03 9.45 -10.93
CA VAL A 936 15.52 8.22 -11.54
C VAL A 936 15.40 7.13 -10.48
N SER A 937 14.30 6.38 -10.53
CA SER A 937 14.08 5.22 -9.67
C SER A 937 13.98 3.94 -10.51
N ILE A 938 14.84 2.96 -10.26
CA ILE A 938 14.69 1.59 -10.78
C ILE A 938 13.96 0.80 -9.71
N ASP A 939 12.63 0.81 -9.78
CA ASP A 939 11.73 0.17 -8.83
C ASP A 939 10.39 -0.12 -9.52
N PHE A 940 9.75 -1.22 -9.13
CA PHE A 940 8.45 -1.65 -9.66
C PHE A 940 7.24 -1.06 -8.91
N TYR A 941 7.45 -0.18 -7.93
CA TYR A 941 6.40 0.51 -7.18
C TYR A 941 6.56 2.03 -7.20
N LEU A 942 5.42 2.72 -7.09
CA LEU A 942 5.35 4.15 -6.77
C LEU A 942 5.23 4.32 -5.23
N ASN A 943 6.36 4.14 -4.54
CA ASN A 943 6.57 4.27 -3.10
C ASN A 943 7.04 5.68 -2.64
N GLU A 944 7.28 5.85 -1.34
CA GLU A 944 7.63 7.12 -0.67
C GLU A 944 8.92 7.77 -1.20
N THR A 945 9.86 6.99 -1.72
CA THR A 945 11.07 7.52 -2.36
C THR A 945 10.84 7.78 -3.85
N SER A 946 10.30 6.79 -4.57
CA SER A 946 10.11 6.87 -6.02
C SER A 946 9.11 7.96 -6.44
N ARG A 947 8.21 8.40 -5.55
CA ARG A 947 7.34 9.57 -5.79
C ARG A 947 8.12 10.85 -6.09
N HIS A 948 9.39 10.93 -5.71
CA HIS A 948 10.29 12.06 -6.00
C HIS A 948 10.93 11.98 -7.37
N ALA A 949 10.96 10.80 -7.99
CA ALA A 949 11.60 10.61 -9.29
C ALA A 949 10.92 11.45 -10.40
N ASP A 950 11.70 11.78 -11.41
CA ASP A 950 11.20 12.27 -12.70
C ASP A 950 10.87 11.09 -13.62
N ILE A 951 11.62 9.99 -13.51
CA ILE A 951 11.38 8.77 -14.28
C ILE A 951 11.48 7.54 -13.37
N ILE A 952 10.51 6.63 -13.49
CA ILE A 952 10.52 5.31 -12.85
C ILE A 952 10.69 4.24 -13.92
N LEU A 953 11.66 3.35 -13.73
CA LEU A 953 11.99 2.23 -14.62
C LEU A 953 11.66 0.91 -13.92
N PRO A 954 10.47 0.33 -14.16
CA PRO A 954 10.02 -0.85 -13.41
C PRO A 954 10.58 -2.17 -13.98
N PRO A 955 11.32 -2.95 -13.18
CA PRO A 955 11.78 -4.27 -13.59
C PRO A 955 10.65 -5.33 -13.59
N THR A 956 10.92 -6.46 -14.25
CA THR A 956 10.17 -7.70 -14.07
C THR A 956 10.16 -8.15 -12.60
N GLY A 957 9.14 -8.90 -12.21
CA GLY A 957 8.90 -9.32 -10.84
C GLY A 957 9.67 -10.58 -10.49
N PRO A 958 9.72 -10.96 -9.20
CA PRO A 958 10.59 -12.04 -8.72
C PRO A 958 10.31 -13.42 -9.33
N LEU A 959 9.12 -13.64 -9.90
CA LEU A 959 8.73 -14.92 -10.53
C LEU A 959 8.92 -14.94 -12.05
N GLU A 960 9.36 -13.83 -12.66
CA GLU A 960 9.45 -13.63 -14.11
C GLU A 960 10.89 -13.71 -14.65
N HIS A 961 11.86 -13.98 -13.77
CA HIS A 961 13.27 -14.14 -14.11
C HIS A 961 13.90 -15.27 -13.29
N GLU A 962 15.11 -15.68 -13.70
CA GLU A 962 15.90 -16.70 -13.05
C GLU A 962 16.40 -16.26 -11.67
N GLN A 963 16.77 -17.24 -10.83
CA GLN A 963 17.36 -16.97 -9.52
C GLN A 963 18.57 -17.86 -9.22
N TYR A 964 19.63 -17.21 -8.75
CA TYR A 964 20.74 -17.82 -8.01
C TYR A 964 21.27 -16.79 -7.00
N ASP A 965 21.37 -17.16 -5.73
CA ASP A 965 21.84 -16.24 -4.68
C ASP A 965 23.37 -16.16 -4.64
N ILE A 966 23.96 -15.09 -5.17
CA ILE A 966 25.42 -14.90 -5.11
C ILE A 966 25.87 -14.57 -3.68
N VAL A 967 25.18 -13.62 -3.03
CA VAL A 967 25.61 -13.08 -1.73
C VAL A 967 25.31 -14.06 -0.61
N PHE A 968 24.11 -14.61 -0.56
CA PHE A 968 23.67 -15.42 0.57
C PHE A 968 24.30 -16.81 0.62
N ASN A 969 24.81 -17.33 -0.51
CA ASN A 969 25.69 -18.51 -0.50
C ASN A 969 27.02 -18.24 0.24
N MET A 970 27.50 -17.00 0.33
CA MET A 970 28.65 -16.64 1.16
C MET A 970 28.32 -16.61 2.65
N LEU A 971 27.04 -16.50 3.00
CA LEU A 971 26.52 -16.33 4.36
C LEU A 971 25.86 -17.60 4.91
N ALA A 972 25.76 -18.64 4.09
CA ALA A 972 25.05 -19.86 4.40
C ALA A 972 25.73 -20.66 5.51
N VAL A 973 24.94 -21.19 6.44
CA VAL A 973 25.44 -22.10 7.50
C VAL A 973 25.91 -23.46 6.96
N ARG A 974 25.78 -23.68 5.65
CA ARG A 974 26.15 -24.90 4.93
C ARG A 974 26.48 -24.56 3.48
N ASN A 975 27.41 -25.27 2.84
CA ASN A 975 27.73 -25.02 1.44
C ASN A 975 26.63 -25.58 0.55
N LEU A 976 25.97 -24.70 -0.21
CA LEU A 976 24.84 -25.06 -1.05
C LEU A 976 24.90 -24.32 -2.39
N ALA A 977 24.17 -24.84 -3.37
CA ALA A 977 23.98 -24.18 -4.66
C ALA A 977 22.60 -24.56 -5.23
N ARG A 978 21.81 -23.54 -5.59
CA ARG A 978 20.49 -23.73 -6.22
C ARG A 978 20.31 -22.73 -7.34
N PHE A 979 19.90 -23.22 -8.50
CA PHE A 979 19.44 -22.41 -9.61
C PHE A 979 17.93 -22.61 -9.78
N SER A 980 17.19 -21.54 -10.04
CA SER A 980 15.76 -21.59 -10.30
C SER A 980 15.46 -20.93 -11.65
N ASP A 981 14.75 -21.62 -12.52
CA ASP A 981 14.21 -21.03 -13.75
C ASP A 981 13.07 -20.03 -13.43
N PRO A 982 12.76 -19.09 -14.35
CA PRO A 982 11.56 -18.28 -14.27
C PRO A 982 10.30 -19.15 -14.18
N VAL A 983 9.36 -18.79 -13.30
CA VAL A 983 8.06 -19.49 -13.17
C VAL A 983 7.11 -19.05 -14.28
N PHE A 984 7.17 -17.76 -14.62
CA PHE A 984 6.41 -17.14 -15.70
C PHE A 984 7.36 -16.54 -16.72
N ALA A 985 6.94 -16.52 -17.99
CA ALA A 985 7.60 -15.70 -19.00
C ALA A 985 7.39 -14.23 -18.66
N ALA A 986 8.42 -13.41 -18.85
CA ALA A 986 8.29 -11.95 -18.73
C ALA A 986 7.21 -11.45 -19.70
N PRO A 987 6.24 -10.62 -19.25
CA PRO A 987 5.23 -10.05 -20.13
C PRO A 987 5.86 -9.26 -21.28
N GLU A 988 5.20 -9.24 -22.44
CA GLU A 988 5.68 -8.50 -23.61
C GLU A 988 5.90 -7.02 -23.27
N GLY A 989 7.02 -6.46 -23.75
CA GLY A 989 7.37 -5.05 -23.51
C GLY A 989 7.94 -4.76 -22.11
N THR A 990 8.10 -5.75 -21.23
CA THR A 990 8.79 -5.55 -19.93
C THR A 990 10.31 -5.77 -20.06
N ARG A 991 11.07 -5.33 -19.05
CA ARG A 991 12.53 -5.48 -18.96
C ARG A 991 12.94 -5.97 -17.59
N CYS A 992 13.91 -6.87 -17.53
CA CYS A 992 14.52 -7.27 -16.25
C CYS A 992 15.57 -6.25 -15.80
N ASP A 993 15.99 -6.31 -14.53
CA ASP A 993 17.00 -5.41 -13.98
C ASP A 993 18.30 -5.39 -14.79
N TRP A 994 18.74 -6.55 -15.28
CA TRP A 994 19.93 -6.67 -16.13
C TRP A 994 19.79 -5.80 -17.40
N ASP A 995 18.66 -5.91 -18.11
CA ASP A 995 18.43 -5.17 -19.35
C ASP A 995 18.37 -3.66 -19.11
N ILE A 996 17.72 -3.24 -18.01
CA ILE A 996 17.61 -1.82 -17.63
C ILE A 996 19.00 -1.25 -17.34
N VAL A 997 19.77 -1.91 -16.47
CA VAL A 997 21.09 -1.45 -16.04
C VAL A 997 22.07 -1.42 -17.21
N GLN A 998 22.05 -2.44 -18.07
CA GLN A 998 22.89 -2.48 -19.26
C GLN A 998 22.47 -1.44 -20.30
N GLY A 999 21.17 -1.24 -20.49
CA GLY A 999 20.61 -0.22 -21.38
C GLY A 999 21.02 1.20 -20.97
N LEU A 1000 20.94 1.53 -19.68
CA LEU A 1000 21.41 2.80 -19.12
C LEU A 1000 22.94 2.94 -19.25
N THR A 1001 23.69 1.91 -18.88
CA THR A 1001 25.16 1.89 -18.95
C THR A 1001 25.65 2.22 -20.36
N ALA A 1002 25.08 1.57 -21.38
CA ALA A 1002 25.46 1.78 -22.77
C ALA A 1002 25.20 3.22 -23.22
N ARG A 1003 24.03 3.78 -22.89
CA ARG A 1003 23.63 5.15 -23.27
C ARG A 1003 24.47 6.21 -22.56
N ILE A 1004 24.71 6.05 -21.25
CA ILE A 1004 25.59 6.96 -20.49
C ILE A 1004 27.00 6.94 -21.09
N MET A 1005 27.55 5.75 -21.36
CA MET A 1005 28.90 5.64 -21.93
C MET A 1005 28.99 6.23 -23.34
N ALA A 1006 27.98 6.04 -24.18
CA ALA A 1006 27.94 6.64 -25.52
C ALA A 1006 27.88 8.17 -25.46
N LEU A 1007 27.14 8.73 -24.51
CA LEU A 1007 27.08 10.19 -24.30
C LEU A 1007 28.38 10.75 -23.71
N LYS A 1008 29.04 10.03 -22.80
CA LYS A 1008 30.33 10.46 -22.23
C LYS A 1008 31.49 10.31 -23.22
N ASN A 1009 31.45 9.27 -24.07
CA ASN A 1009 32.52 8.92 -24.99
C ASN A 1009 31.96 8.69 -26.41
N PRO A 1010 31.54 9.76 -27.13
CA PRO A 1010 30.87 9.63 -28.43
C PRO A 1010 31.74 9.01 -29.53
N ASP A 1011 33.07 9.14 -29.41
CA ASP A 1011 34.04 8.60 -30.38
C ASP A 1011 34.51 7.17 -30.04
N ALA A 1012 34.05 6.60 -28.92
CA ALA A 1012 34.42 5.25 -28.53
C ALA A 1012 33.66 4.21 -29.37
N GLU A 1013 34.35 3.12 -29.72
CA GLU A 1013 33.72 1.95 -30.35
C GLU A 1013 32.54 1.44 -29.50
N PRO A 1014 31.43 1.02 -30.13
CA PRO A 1014 30.28 0.48 -29.40
C PRO A 1014 30.71 -0.66 -28.45
N ALA A 1015 30.25 -0.58 -27.21
CA ALA A 1015 30.55 -1.60 -26.21
C ALA A 1015 30.09 -2.98 -26.72
N ARG A 1016 30.96 -3.99 -26.59
CA ARG A 1016 30.59 -5.37 -26.91
C ARG A 1016 29.41 -5.81 -26.05
N LYS A 1017 28.50 -6.59 -26.64
CA LYS A 1017 27.38 -7.19 -25.90
C LYS A 1017 27.95 -8.04 -24.75
N MET A 1018 27.54 -7.73 -23.52
CA MET A 1018 27.95 -8.49 -22.34
C MET A 1018 27.31 -9.89 -22.34
N PRO A 1019 27.99 -10.91 -21.79
CA PRO A 1019 27.36 -12.21 -21.56
C PRO A 1019 26.14 -12.08 -20.64
N SER A 1020 25.13 -12.93 -20.84
CA SER A 1020 23.94 -13.00 -19.99
C SER A 1020 24.27 -13.43 -18.55
N PRO A 1021 23.39 -13.16 -17.57
CA PRO A 1021 23.60 -13.60 -16.18
C PRO A 1021 23.87 -15.11 -16.06
N GLU A 1022 23.12 -15.95 -16.78
CA GLU A 1022 23.35 -17.40 -16.82
C GLU A 1022 24.75 -17.76 -17.36
N GLN A 1023 25.24 -17.09 -18.41
CA GLN A 1023 26.58 -17.34 -18.96
C GLN A 1023 27.69 -16.94 -17.98
N ILE A 1024 27.50 -15.84 -17.25
CA ILE A 1024 28.45 -15.40 -16.21
C ILE A 1024 28.44 -16.40 -15.04
N LEU A 1025 27.25 -16.85 -14.62
CA LEU A 1025 27.09 -17.84 -13.57
C LEU A 1025 27.75 -19.18 -13.96
N ASP A 1026 27.45 -19.71 -15.14
CA ASP A 1026 28.02 -20.98 -15.61
C ASP A 1026 29.55 -20.93 -15.67
N HIS A 1027 30.12 -19.83 -16.17
CA HIS A 1027 31.56 -19.62 -16.14
C HIS A 1027 32.11 -19.58 -14.71
N GLY A 1028 31.42 -18.86 -13.80
CA GLY A 1028 31.79 -18.77 -12.39
C GLY A 1028 31.75 -20.11 -11.65
N LEU A 1029 30.79 -20.98 -11.96
CA LEU A 1029 30.70 -22.32 -11.39
C LEU A 1029 31.84 -23.22 -11.90
N LYS A 1030 32.10 -23.20 -13.22
CA LYS A 1030 33.14 -24.01 -13.87
C LYS A 1030 34.56 -23.60 -13.52
N THR A 1031 34.75 -22.39 -13.00
CA THR A 1031 36.06 -21.86 -12.57
C THR A 1031 36.16 -21.69 -11.06
N GLY A 1032 35.11 -22.06 -10.32
CA GLY A 1032 35.04 -21.93 -8.87
C GLY A 1032 35.72 -23.10 -8.12
N PRO A 1033 35.52 -23.18 -6.79
CA PRO A 1033 36.15 -24.19 -5.92
C PRO A 1033 35.83 -25.65 -6.27
N TYR A 1034 34.83 -25.89 -7.12
CA TYR A 1034 34.32 -27.21 -7.51
C TYR A 1034 34.59 -27.54 -9.00
N ALA A 1035 35.57 -26.87 -9.62
CA ALA A 1035 35.93 -27.03 -11.02
C ALA A 1035 36.58 -28.39 -11.34
N GLU A 1036 37.16 -29.09 -10.37
CA GLU A 1036 37.77 -30.42 -10.54
C GLU A 1036 36.87 -31.57 -10.06
N GLY A 1037 35.63 -31.27 -9.67
CA GLY A 1037 34.68 -32.21 -9.08
C GLY A 1037 34.09 -31.72 -7.77
N PHE A 1038 33.03 -32.39 -7.30
CA PHE A 1038 32.33 -32.03 -6.06
C PHE A 1038 31.82 -33.28 -5.31
N HIS A 1039 31.38 -33.07 -4.07
CA HIS A 1039 30.66 -34.09 -3.29
C HIS A 1039 29.25 -33.61 -3.03
N GLU A 1040 28.27 -34.48 -3.25
CA GLU A 1040 26.86 -34.27 -2.93
C GLU A 1040 26.53 -34.93 -1.59
N TYR A 1041 25.78 -34.24 -0.73
CA TYR A 1041 25.38 -34.73 0.59
C TYR A 1041 23.85 -34.91 0.75
N ASN A 1042 23.05 -34.78 -0.32
CA ASN A 1042 21.58 -34.83 -0.26
C ASN A 1042 21.01 -36.14 0.31
N SER A 1043 21.72 -37.27 0.21
CA SER A 1043 21.21 -38.62 0.55
C SER A 1043 21.92 -39.32 1.73
N GLY A 1044 22.57 -38.55 2.61
CA GLY A 1044 23.25 -39.07 3.80
C GLY A 1044 24.76 -39.25 3.58
N GLU A 1045 25.18 -40.40 3.07
CA GLU A 1045 26.60 -40.63 2.76
C GLU A 1045 27.05 -39.77 1.55
N PRO A 1046 28.21 -39.09 1.62
CA PRO A 1046 28.64 -38.20 0.54
C PRO A 1046 28.95 -38.97 -0.75
N VAL A 1047 28.38 -38.53 -1.88
CA VAL A 1047 28.65 -39.09 -3.22
C VAL A 1047 29.61 -38.18 -3.97
N LYS A 1048 30.72 -38.73 -4.49
CA LYS A 1048 31.71 -37.97 -5.28
C LYS A 1048 31.35 -37.95 -6.76
N TYR A 1049 31.47 -36.78 -7.39
CA TYR A 1049 31.39 -36.57 -8.83
C TYR A 1049 32.70 -35.97 -9.34
N ASP A 1050 33.24 -36.54 -10.42
CA ASP A 1050 34.47 -36.05 -11.08
C ASP A 1050 34.19 -34.99 -12.17
N GLU A 1051 32.92 -34.72 -12.49
CA GLU A 1051 32.54 -33.66 -13.42
C GLU A 1051 32.56 -32.27 -12.73
N PRO A 1052 32.95 -31.20 -13.43
CA PRO A 1052 32.93 -29.84 -12.87
C PRO A 1052 31.51 -29.39 -12.55
N LEU A 1053 31.35 -28.61 -11.48
CA LEU A 1053 30.09 -27.94 -11.21
C LEU A 1053 29.79 -26.91 -12.33
N SER A 1054 28.57 -26.93 -12.85
CA SER A 1054 28.11 -26.07 -13.95
C SER A 1054 26.64 -25.71 -13.79
N LEU A 1055 26.14 -24.78 -14.60
CA LEU A 1055 24.71 -24.47 -14.59
C LEU A 1055 23.85 -25.68 -15.00
N ASP A 1056 24.31 -26.46 -16.00
CA ASP A 1056 23.64 -27.69 -16.42
C ASP A 1056 23.64 -28.76 -15.31
N VAL A 1057 24.70 -28.81 -14.49
CA VAL A 1057 24.73 -29.66 -13.29
C VAL A 1057 23.63 -29.21 -12.33
N LEU A 1058 23.58 -27.93 -11.96
CA LEU A 1058 22.58 -27.42 -11.02
C LEU A 1058 21.15 -27.63 -11.51
N LYS A 1059 20.88 -27.51 -12.81
CA LYS A 1059 19.55 -27.77 -13.40
C LYS A 1059 19.08 -29.23 -13.24
N ARG A 1060 19.98 -30.19 -12.98
CA ARG A 1060 19.63 -31.58 -12.62
C ARG A 1060 19.18 -31.75 -11.16
N TYR A 1061 19.40 -30.74 -10.32
CA TYR A 1061 19.06 -30.74 -8.89
C TYR A 1061 17.98 -29.68 -8.60
N PRO A 1062 16.69 -29.93 -8.93
CA PRO A 1062 15.62 -28.94 -8.77
C PRO A 1062 15.41 -28.48 -7.33
N HIS A 1063 15.68 -29.36 -6.36
CA HIS A 1063 15.62 -29.06 -4.91
C HIS A 1063 16.87 -28.32 -4.40
N GLY A 1064 17.89 -28.15 -5.23
CA GLY A 1064 19.21 -27.64 -4.83
C GLY A 1064 20.20 -28.74 -4.46
N LEU A 1065 21.47 -28.35 -4.44
CA LEU A 1065 22.62 -29.22 -4.20
C LEU A 1065 23.26 -28.89 -2.85
N ASP A 1066 23.37 -29.87 -1.96
CA ASP A 1066 24.18 -29.79 -0.74
C ASP A 1066 25.63 -30.18 -1.04
N LEU A 1067 26.53 -29.21 -0.96
CA LEU A 1067 27.97 -29.37 -1.19
C LEU A 1067 28.73 -29.70 0.12
N GLY A 1068 28.01 -29.80 1.23
CA GLY A 1068 28.50 -30.28 2.51
C GLY A 1068 28.74 -29.19 3.57
N PRO A 1069 29.21 -29.60 4.76
CA PRO A 1069 29.46 -28.68 5.86
C PRO A 1069 30.63 -27.73 5.56
N MET A 1070 30.67 -26.59 6.26
CA MET A 1070 31.82 -25.68 6.25
C MET A 1070 33.07 -26.40 6.76
N ARG A 1071 34.24 -26.04 6.21
CA ARG A 1071 35.54 -26.63 6.53
C ARG A 1071 36.52 -25.53 6.91
N GLU A 1072 37.57 -25.91 7.63
CA GLU A 1072 38.65 -25.01 8.00
C GLU A 1072 39.26 -24.38 6.75
N SER A 1073 39.40 -23.05 6.75
CA SER A 1073 39.78 -22.26 5.56
C SER A 1073 41.10 -21.51 5.72
N PHE A 1074 41.58 -21.30 6.94
CA PHE A 1074 42.87 -20.67 7.21
C PHE A 1074 44.04 -21.65 7.02
N PRO A 1075 45.18 -21.17 6.47
CA PRO A 1075 45.48 -19.76 6.12
C PRO A 1075 45.00 -19.32 4.72
N GLY A 1076 44.37 -20.20 3.93
CA GLY A 1076 43.96 -19.90 2.54
C GLY A 1076 42.99 -18.73 2.40
N TYR A 1077 42.24 -18.41 3.45
CA TYR A 1077 41.29 -17.28 3.52
C TYR A 1077 41.85 -16.06 4.28
N LEU A 1078 43.18 -15.99 4.51
CA LEU A 1078 43.86 -14.79 4.95
C LEU A 1078 44.32 -13.98 3.74
N PHE A 1079 43.79 -12.77 3.67
CA PHE A 1079 43.87 -11.87 2.53
C PHE A 1079 44.72 -10.62 2.83
N THR A 1080 45.15 -10.47 4.08
CA THR A 1080 46.20 -9.56 4.52
C THR A 1080 47.47 -9.75 3.69
N ALA A 1081 48.24 -8.67 3.54
CA ALA A 1081 49.44 -8.67 2.72
C ALA A 1081 50.53 -9.63 3.25
N ASP A 1082 50.59 -9.82 4.57
CA ASP A 1082 51.51 -10.71 5.28
C ASP A 1082 50.95 -12.13 5.49
N LYS A 1083 49.70 -12.39 5.10
CA LYS A 1083 48.99 -13.66 5.31
C LYS A 1083 48.82 -14.05 6.79
N ASN A 1084 48.89 -13.06 7.68
CA ASN A 1084 48.63 -13.22 9.11
C ASN A 1084 47.27 -12.62 9.50
N LEU A 1085 46.73 -13.10 10.61
CA LEU A 1085 45.57 -12.56 11.29
C LEU A 1085 46.00 -11.31 12.07
N HIS A 1086 45.38 -10.16 11.79
CA HIS A 1086 45.65 -8.92 12.51
C HIS A 1086 44.70 -8.81 13.72
N LEU A 1087 45.19 -9.10 14.92
CA LEU A 1087 44.36 -9.13 16.14
C LEU A 1087 44.11 -7.76 16.73
N THR A 1088 45.05 -6.83 16.55
CA THR A 1088 45.00 -5.48 17.12
C THR A 1088 45.02 -4.36 16.08
N PRO A 1089 44.06 -4.31 15.11
CA PRO A 1089 44.00 -3.20 14.17
C PRO A 1089 43.94 -1.84 14.91
N PRO A 1090 44.81 -0.87 14.57
CA PRO A 1090 44.94 0.38 15.32
C PRO A 1090 43.62 1.14 15.50
N GLU A 1091 42.75 1.10 14.49
CA GLU A 1091 41.45 1.74 14.48
C GLU A 1091 40.51 1.16 15.54
N LEU A 1092 40.49 -0.16 15.70
CA LEU A 1092 39.67 -0.86 16.69
C LEU A 1092 40.23 -0.69 18.11
N VAL A 1093 41.56 -0.66 18.25
CA VAL A 1093 42.22 -0.38 19.54
C VAL A 1093 41.95 1.07 20.01
N ALA A 1094 41.93 2.02 19.07
CA ALA A 1094 41.55 3.41 19.37
C ALA A 1094 40.09 3.50 19.84
N ASP A 1095 39.17 2.79 19.17
CA ASP A 1095 37.76 2.78 19.56
C ASP A 1095 37.51 2.05 20.89
N LEU A 1096 38.28 1.00 21.17
CA LEU A 1096 38.32 0.35 22.49
C LEU A 1096 38.73 1.34 23.58
N SER A 1097 39.76 2.17 23.33
CA SER A 1097 40.22 3.17 24.29
C SER A 1097 39.12 4.19 24.62
N ARG A 1098 38.31 4.58 23.61
CA ARG A 1098 37.11 5.42 23.79
C ARG A 1098 36.07 4.73 24.68
N ALA A 1099 35.75 3.46 24.41
CA ALA A 1099 34.84 2.69 25.25
C ALA A 1099 35.35 2.58 26.70
N MET A 1100 36.63 2.26 26.92
CA MET A 1100 37.22 2.17 28.26
C MET A 1100 37.15 3.50 29.04
N ALA A 1101 37.24 4.64 28.36
CA ALA A 1101 37.06 5.95 28.98
C ALA A 1101 35.60 6.17 29.43
N GLU A 1102 34.63 5.74 28.61
CA GLU A 1102 33.19 5.84 28.92
C GLU A 1102 32.70 4.86 29.98
N LEU A 1103 33.36 3.70 30.13
CA LEU A 1103 33.04 2.69 31.16
C LEU A 1103 33.05 3.27 32.59
N ARG A 1104 33.75 4.39 32.79
CA ARG A 1104 33.88 5.10 34.07
C ARG A 1104 32.81 6.18 34.31
N GLY A 1105 31.94 6.44 33.33
CA GLY A 1105 30.88 7.46 33.40
C GLY A 1105 29.59 6.97 34.07
N ALA A 1106 28.81 7.90 34.62
CA ALA A 1106 27.46 7.62 35.12
C ALA A 1106 26.41 7.80 34.01
N GLU A 1107 25.37 6.98 34.01
CA GLU A 1107 24.29 7.07 33.03
C GLU A 1107 23.17 8.05 33.43
N GLN A 1108 22.62 8.72 32.41
CA GLN A 1108 21.45 9.59 32.51
C GLN A 1108 20.16 8.75 32.40
N GLY A 1109 19.14 9.12 33.20
CA GLY A 1109 17.87 8.40 33.33
C GLY A 1109 16.86 8.62 32.19
N GLU A 1110 17.33 8.65 30.95
CA GLU A 1110 16.48 8.81 29.76
C GLU A 1110 15.91 7.47 29.29
N LEU A 1111 14.79 7.50 28.56
CA LEU A 1111 14.24 6.30 27.91
C LEU A 1111 15.00 6.02 26.62
N MET A 1112 15.26 4.76 26.33
CA MET A 1112 15.96 4.33 25.10
C MET A 1112 14.99 3.65 24.14
N LEU A 1113 14.93 4.14 22.90
CA LEU A 1113 14.16 3.54 21.82
C LEU A 1113 14.98 2.47 21.10
N ILE A 1114 14.36 1.31 20.88
CA ILE A 1114 14.86 0.24 20.02
C ILE A 1114 13.86 -0.09 18.91
N GLY A 1115 14.37 -0.51 17.76
CA GLY A 1115 13.56 -0.99 16.65
C GLY A 1115 13.18 -2.48 16.79
N ARG A 1116 12.08 -2.88 16.17
CA ARG A 1116 11.76 -4.31 15.94
C ARG A 1116 11.32 -4.59 14.50
N ARG A 1117 11.52 -5.84 14.09
CA ARG A 1117 10.99 -6.40 12.84
C ARG A 1117 9.78 -7.29 13.15
N ASP A 1118 8.88 -7.44 12.19
CA ASP A 1118 7.75 -8.38 12.27
C ASP A 1118 7.96 -9.51 11.26
N LEU A 1119 7.60 -10.75 11.62
CA LEU A 1119 7.73 -11.91 10.74
C LEU A 1119 7.00 -11.74 9.40
N ARG A 1120 5.91 -10.95 9.38
CA ARG A 1120 5.05 -10.73 8.22
C ARG A 1120 5.46 -9.53 7.38
N THR A 1121 6.44 -8.74 7.79
CA THR A 1121 6.95 -7.62 6.99
C THR A 1121 8.40 -7.88 6.60
N ASN A 1122 8.85 -7.20 5.56
CA ASN A 1122 10.24 -7.26 5.13
C ASN A 1122 10.69 -5.86 4.75
N ASN A 1123 11.49 -5.24 5.60
CA ASN A 1123 11.88 -3.83 5.47
C ASN A 1123 10.63 -2.98 5.17
N SER A 1124 10.60 -2.21 4.07
CA SER A 1124 9.45 -1.38 3.69
C SER A 1124 8.61 -1.90 2.51
N TRP A 1125 8.99 -2.97 1.81
CA TRP A 1125 8.43 -3.27 0.47
C TRP A 1125 7.34 -4.38 0.41
N MET A 1126 6.99 -5.02 1.53
CA MET A 1126 5.96 -6.09 1.55
C MET A 1126 4.60 -5.65 2.16
N HIS A 1127 4.41 -4.36 2.40
CA HIS A 1127 3.19 -3.84 3.04
C HIS A 1127 1.98 -3.79 2.09
N ASN A 1128 2.18 -3.88 0.77
CA ASN A 1128 1.09 -3.94 -0.20
C ASN A 1128 0.46 -5.34 -0.35
N SER A 1129 0.85 -6.31 0.49
CA SER A 1129 0.19 -7.63 0.56
C SER A 1129 -0.89 -7.64 1.64
N GLU A 1130 -2.14 -7.83 1.23
CA GLU A 1130 -3.29 -7.92 2.15
C GLU A 1130 -3.11 -9.08 3.13
N ARG A 1131 -2.58 -10.22 2.63
CA ARG A 1131 -2.31 -11.38 3.47
C ARG A 1131 -1.37 -11.03 4.60
N LEU A 1132 -0.36 -10.19 4.36
CA LEU A 1132 0.65 -9.86 5.37
C LEU A 1132 0.18 -8.80 6.36
N VAL A 1133 -0.54 -7.77 5.92
CA VAL A 1133 -0.96 -6.64 6.77
C VAL A 1133 -2.32 -6.81 7.47
N LYS A 1134 -3.07 -7.88 7.19
CA LYS A 1134 -4.32 -8.18 7.91
C LYS A 1134 -4.12 -8.42 9.42
N GLY A 1135 -5.19 -8.23 10.20
CA GLY A 1135 -5.20 -8.49 11.64
C GLY A 1135 -4.95 -7.25 12.49
N LYS A 1136 -4.45 -7.48 13.72
CA LYS A 1136 -4.22 -6.47 14.77
C LYS A 1136 -3.18 -5.42 14.35
N ASP A 1137 -3.29 -4.24 14.95
CA ASP A 1137 -2.27 -3.20 14.85
C ASP A 1137 -0.91 -3.72 15.36
N ARG A 1138 0.14 -3.47 14.59
CA ARG A 1138 1.52 -3.90 14.87
C ARG A 1138 2.43 -2.73 15.28
N CYS A 1139 1.94 -1.49 15.13
CA CYS A 1139 2.68 -0.25 15.32
C CYS A 1139 2.63 0.31 16.74
N ALA A 1140 2.09 -0.44 17.70
CA ALA A 1140 2.03 -0.01 19.09
C ALA A 1140 3.43 0.15 19.72
N LEU A 1141 3.62 1.21 20.50
CA LEU A 1141 4.78 1.44 21.36
C LEU A 1141 4.76 0.45 22.52
N LEU A 1142 5.76 -0.43 22.58
CA LEU A 1142 5.93 -1.31 23.74
C LEU A 1142 6.58 -0.53 24.87
N VAL A 1143 5.98 -0.60 26.06
CA VAL A 1143 6.46 0.07 27.28
C VAL A 1143 6.39 -0.90 28.45
N HIS A 1144 7.43 -0.92 29.30
CA HIS A 1144 7.43 -1.74 30.51
C HIS A 1144 6.39 -1.24 31.53
N PRO A 1145 5.73 -2.10 32.34
CA PRO A 1145 4.69 -1.67 33.28
C PRO A 1145 5.14 -0.60 34.27
N SER A 1146 6.37 -0.68 34.80
CA SER A 1146 6.91 0.33 35.71
C SER A 1146 7.08 1.71 35.05
N ASP A 1147 7.45 1.75 33.76
CA ASP A 1147 7.58 3.00 33.03
C ASP A 1147 6.22 3.55 32.61
N ALA A 1148 5.29 2.66 32.26
CA ALA A 1148 3.91 3.05 31.98
C ALA A 1148 3.27 3.70 33.22
N GLU A 1149 3.45 3.13 34.40
CA GLU A 1149 2.99 3.72 35.66
C GLU A 1149 3.67 5.07 35.94
N ARG A 1150 5.00 5.13 35.81
CA ARG A 1150 5.80 6.35 36.01
C ARG A 1150 5.40 7.50 35.07
N LEU A 1151 4.99 7.19 33.85
CA LEU A 1151 4.69 8.16 32.79
C LEU A 1151 3.18 8.39 32.60
N GLY A 1152 2.32 7.71 33.36
CA GLY A 1152 0.85 7.81 33.22
C GLY A 1152 0.32 7.24 31.91
N LEU A 1153 0.98 6.21 31.35
CA LEU A 1153 0.60 5.55 30.10
C LEU A 1153 -0.25 4.29 30.37
N ALA A 1154 -1.13 3.94 29.43
CA ALA A 1154 -1.94 2.73 29.51
C ALA A 1154 -2.15 2.10 28.14
N SER A 1155 -2.27 0.76 28.09
CA SER A 1155 -2.53 0.03 26.85
C SER A 1155 -3.77 0.54 26.12
N GLY A 1156 -3.65 0.75 24.80
CA GLY A 1156 -4.71 1.26 23.94
C GLY A 1156 -4.91 2.78 23.99
N LYS A 1157 -4.15 3.51 24.82
CA LYS A 1157 -4.10 4.98 24.81
C LYS A 1157 -3.02 5.48 23.86
N GLN A 1158 -3.09 6.77 23.52
CA GLN A 1158 -2.09 7.44 22.69
C GLN A 1158 -0.98 8.04 23.56
N ALA A 1159 0.22 8.09 22.99
CA ALA A 1159 1.38 8.76 23.56
C ALA A 1159 2.13 9.52 22.47
N ARG A 1160 2.81 10.60 22.84
CA ARG A 1160 3.81 11.25 21.98
C ARG A 1160 5.18 10.74 22.36
N ILE A 1161 5.94 10.29 21.37
CA ILE A 1161 7.35 9.93 21.49
C ILE A 1161 8.18 10.93 20.68
N MET A 1162 9.23 11.46 21.29
CA MET A 1162 9.99 12.59 20.76
C MET A 1162 11.49 12.34 20.86
N SER A 1163 12.23 12.76 19.84
CA SER A 1163 13.69 12.82 19.81
C SER A 1163 14.17 14.19 19.32
N ARG A 1164 15.47 14.35 19.05
CA ARG A 1164 16.02 15.57 18.43
C ARG A 1164 15.37 15.90 17.08
N THR A 1165 15.01 14.89 16.28
CA THR A 1165 14.59 15.09 14.88
C THR A 1165 13.09 15.32 14.72
N GLY A 1166 12.28 14.95 15.71
CA GLY A 1166 10.85 15.19 15.65
C GLY A 1166 10.04 14.39 16.67
N GLU A 1167 8.74 14.27 16.40
CA GLU A 1167 7.79 13.52 17.22
C GLU A 1167 6.87 12.63 16.39
N LEU A 1168 6.36 11.57 17.03
CA LEU A 1168 5.32 10.68 16.52
C LEU A 1168 4.20 10.51 17.55
N LEU A 1169 2.98 10.40 17.06
CA LEU A 1169 1.82 9.96 17.84
C LEU A 1169 1.68 8.44 17.69
N VAL A 1170 1.66 7.71 18.82
CA VAL A 1170 1.68 6.25 18.83
C VAL A 1170 0.70 5.66 19.84
N SER A 1171 0.08 4.54 19.48
CA SER A 1171 -0.71 3.73 20.41
C SER A 1171 0.20 3.00 21.40
N VAL A 1172 -0.12 2.95 22.68
CA VAL A 1172 0.68 2.27 23.71
C VAL A 1172 0.24 0.83 23.88
N GLN A 1173 1.21 -0.08 24.09
CA GLN A 1173 1.01 -1.43 24.56
C GLN A 1173 1.98 -1.72 25.72
N VAL A 1174 1.43 -1.95 26.90
CA VAL A 1174 2.20 -2.29 28.10
C VAL A 1174 2.62 -3.77 28.06
N SER A 1175 3.90 -4.08 28.28
CA SER A 1175 4.44 -5.44 28.24
C SER A 1175 5.65 -5.63 29.15
N GLU A 1176 5.71 -6.74 29.88
CA GLU A 1176 6.87 -7.19 30.68
C GLU A 1176 8.02 -7.74 29.81
N ASP A 1177 7.79 -7.94 28.50
CA ASP A 1177 8.80 -8.44 27.58
C ASP A 1177 9.86 -7.39 27.20
N ILE A 1178 9.78 -6.16 27.70
CA ILE A 1178 10.75 -5.10 27.41
C ILE A 1178 11.44 -4.64 28.70
N MET A 1179 12.74 -4.37 28.64
CA MET A 1179 13.49 -3.91 29.80
C MET A 1179 12.94 -2.56 30.33
N PRO A 1180 12.88 -2.35 31.65
CA PRO A 1180 12.63 -1.02 32.22
C PRO A 1180 13.62 0.02 31.68
N GLY A 1181 13.13 1.21 31.38
CA GLY A 1181 13.89 2.29 30.73
C GLY A 1181 13.96 2.17 29.20
N VAL A 1182 13.34 1.15 28.59
CA VAL A 1182 13.38 0.91 27.14
C VAL A 1182 11.98 0.93 26.55
N VAL A 1183 11.85 1.53 25.37
CA VAL A 1183 10.62 1.53 24.57
C VAL A 1183 10.90 1.00 23.17
N CYS A 1184 9.89 0.43 22.50
CA CYS A 1184 10.10 -0.23 21.20
C CYS A 1184 9.01 0.07 20.17
N LEU A 1185 9.43 0.38 18.94
CA LEU A 1185 8.58 0.58 17.76
C LEU A 1185 9.02 -0.32 16.59
N PRO A 1186 8.09 -0.73 15.71
CA PRO A 1186 8.48 -1.49 14.52
C PRO A 1186 9.09 -0.59 13.44
N HIS A 1187 9.93 -1.18 12.61
CA HIS A 1187 10.48 -0.54 11.41
C HIS A 1187 9.68 -0.91 10.15
N GLY A 1188 9.76 -0.06 9.13
CA GLY A 1188 9.30 -0.34 7.76
C GLY A 1188 7.90 0.15 7.43
N TRP A 1189 7.25 0.84 8.38
CA TRP A 1189 5.91 1.41 8.25
C TRP A 1189 5.99 2.93 7.93
N GLY A 1190 4.83 3.58 7.76
CA GLY A 1190 4.69 4.97 7.34
C GLY A 1190 4.30 5.14 5.87
N HIS A 1191 3.42 4.27 5.36
CA HIS A 1191 3.01 4.23 3.94
C HIS A 1191 1.89 5.23 3.60
N ASP A 1192 1.98 6.46 4.10
CA ASP A 1192 0.95 7.51 3.98
C ASP A 1192 1.48 8.85 3.43
N ARG A 1193 2.71 8.87 2.89
CA ARG A 1193 3.21 10.06 2.19
C ARG A 1193 2.33 10.40 0.99
N GLU A 1194 2.10 11.70 0.77
CA GLU A 1194 1.33 12.18 -0.38
C GLU A 1194 1.99 11.75 -1.70
N GLY A 1195 1.22 11.30 -2.69
CA GLY A 1195 1.76 10.88 -3.99
C GLY A 1195 2.25 9.43 -4.07
N VAL A 1196 2.17 8.65 -2.99
CA VAL A 1196 2.34 7.19 -3.01
C VAL A 1196 1.13 6.51 -3.66
N SER A 1197 1.37 5.41 -4.39
CA SER A 1197 0.31 4.59 -5.00
C SER A 1197 0.48 3.11 -4.62
N LEU A 1198 0.08 2.79 -3.38
CA LEU A 1198 0.13 1.44 -2.80
C LEU A 1198 -1.13 1.23 -1.96
N ARG A 1199 -2.22 0.77 -2.59
CA ARG A 1199 -3.57 0.82 -2.01
C ARG A 1199 -3.70 0.04 -0.71
N VAL A 1200 -3.09 -1.14 -0.66
CA VAL A 1200 -3.16 -1.99 0.54
C VAL A 1200 -2.30 -1.40 1.65
N ALA A 1201 -1.09 -0.93 1.34
CA ALA A 1201 -0.21 -0.31 2.32
C ALA A 1201 -0.82 0.97 2.92
N GLN A 1202 -1.43 1.83 2.08
CA GLN A 1202 -2.12 3.07 2.49
C GLN A 1202 -3.36 2.81 3.34
N SER A 1203 -3.99 1.63 3.23
CA SER A 1203 -5.14 1.29 4.10
C SER A 1203 -4.75 1.12 5.57
N LYS A 1204 -3.47 0.82 5.83
CA LYS A 1204 -2.89 0.60 7.16
C LYS A 1204 -1.44 1.09 7.19
N PRO A 1205 -1.21 2.41 7.11
CA PRO A 1205 0.12 2.94 6.85
C PRO A 1205 1.08 2.72 8.02
N GLY A 1206 0.57 2.65 9.25
CA GLY A 1206 1.40 2.53 10.45
C GLY A 1206 2.15 3.83 10.75
N ILE A 1207 3.34 3.72 11.35
CA ILE A 1207 4.19 4.88 11.71
C ILE A 1207 5.63 4.64 11.30
N ASN A 1208 6.31 5.66 10.77
CA ASN A 1208 7.73 5.55 10.43
C ASN A 1208 8.62 5.91 11.63
N VAL A 1209 9.20 4.92 12.31
CA VAL A 1209 10.16 5.15 13.41
C VAL A 1209 11.37 5.98 12.99
N ASN A 1210 11.74 5.94 11.70
CA ASN A 1210 12.88 6.68 11.19
C ASN A 1210 12.65 8.19 11.09
N ASP A 1211 11.42 8.69 11.21
CA ASP A 1211 11.15 10.13 11.33
C ASP A 1211 11.71 10.72 12.64
N ILE A 1212 11.86 9.89 13.67
CA ILE A 1212 12.41 10.28 14.99
C ILE A 1212 13.76 9.62 15.28
N THR A 1213 14.33 8.89 14.33
CA THR A 1213 15.66 8.31 14.50
C THR A 1213 16.70 9.35 14.13
N ASP A 1214 17.63 9.59 15.07
CA ASP A 1214 18.60 10.68 14.97
C ASP A 1214 19.69 10.38 13.93
N ASP A 1215 19.72 11.18 12.85
CA ASP A 1215 20.69 11.07 11.75
C ASP A 1215 22.13 11.46 12.12
N GLN A 1216 22.33 12.12 13.26
CA GLN A 1216 23.63 12.60 13.73
C GLN A 1216 24.34 11.58 14.63
N VAL A 1217 23.66 10.52 15.04
CA VAL A 1217 24.25 9.46 15.88
C VAL A 1217 24.64 8.27 15.00
N VAL A 1218 25.95 8.01 14.92
CA VAL A 1218 26.54 6.94 14.11
C VAL A 1218 27.54 6.13 14.93
N ASP A 1219 27.84 4.91 14.48
CA ASP A 1219 29.11 4.27 14.82
C ASP A 1219 30.25 5.07 14.17
N VAL A 1220 31.00 5.80 14.97
CA VAL A 1220 32.02 6.76 14.49
C VAL A 1220 33.06 6.10 13.59
N LEU A 1221 33.39 4.83 13.85
CA LEU A 1221 34.42 4.13 13.09
C LEU A 1221 33.94 3.69 11.71
N SER A 1222 32.74 3.11 11.61
CA SER A 1222 32.21 2.59 10.34
C SER A 1222 31.29 3.55 9.59
N GLY A 1223 30.82 4.61 10.25
CA GLY A 1223 29.76 5.49 9.76
C GLY A 1223 28.36 4.87 9.78
N ASN A 1224 28.20 3.62 10.23
CA ASN A 1224 26.92 2.91 10.26
C ASN A 1224 25.90 3.65 11.12
N ALA A 1225 24.64 3.70 10.67
CA ALA A 1225 23.58 4.38 11.40
C ALA A 1225 23.32 3.73 12.77
N VAL A 1226 23.12 4.56 13.81
CA VAL A 1226 22.54 4.08 15.06
C VAL A 1226 21.02 4.03 14.90
N LEU A 1227 20.46 2.83 15.00
CA LEU A 1227 19.02 2.56 14.90
C LEU A 1227 18.45 1.95 16.19
N ASN A 1228 19.33 1.57 17.12
CA ASN A 1228 18.98 0.98 18.41
C ASN A 1228 19.72 1.70 19.53
N GLY A 1229 18.99 2.03 20.60
CA GLY A 1229 19.53 2.83 21.70
C GLY A 1229 19.46 4.33 21.41
N ILE A 1230 18.34 4.80 20.86
CA ILE A 1230 18.11 6.24 20.62
C ILE A 1230 17.46 6.86 21.85
N PRO A 1231 18.04 7.92 22.45
CA PRO A 1231 17.40 8.62 23.55
C PRO A 1231 16.08 9.28 23.11
N VAL A 1232 15.02 9.05 23.89
CA VAL A 1232 13.68 9.60 23.61
C VAL A 1232 12.99 10.08 24.88
N SER A 1233 12.04 10.98 24.71
CA SER A 1233 11.04 11.30 25.73
C SER A 1233 9.66 10.79 25.29
N VAL A 1234 8.86 10.36 26.27
CA VAL A 1234 7.50 9.84 26.03
C VAL A 1234 6.54 10.50 27.01
N VAL A 1235 5.43 11.02 26.49
CA VAL A 1235 4.36 11.64 27.29
C VAL A 1235 2.99 11.13 26.84
N ALA A 1236 2.03 11.06 27.76
CA ALA A 1236 0.64 10.78 27.40
C ALA A 1236 0.10 11.88 26.47
N ALA A 1237 -0.62 11.47 25.42
CA ALA A 1237 -1.15 12.39 24.40
C ALA A 1237 -2.54 12.93 24.70
#